data_AF-F9T3C5-F1
#
_entry.id   AF-F9T3C5-F1
#
_cell.length_a   1.000
_cell.length_b   1.000
_cell.length_c   1.000
_cell.angle_alpha   90.00
_cell.angle_beta   90.00
_cell.angle_gamma   90.00
#
_symmetry.space_group_name_H-M   'P 1'
#
loop_
_entity.id
_entity.type
_entity.pdbx_description
1 polymer ?
#
loop_
_entity_poly.entity_id
_entity_poly.type
_entity_poly.pdbx_seq_one_letter_code
_entity_poly.pdbx_strand_id
1 'polypeptide(L)'
;MTNNGGGAATNAGSDYQQRVSAYFVLQMGLDMDCSSSLDKRNKEKILKVAFETDDSVDDIVLTHENSKSYLQAKRKLALSDKDGSEFCKTIDQFVKQSRASQNERDSYIIITSNETSKSISKHLRKITNSTRLSRNALEHNPLSKPEQAVYGKLKRCIQKSYEKNGFGSVTQNDIDRIVSKIHIVILDVERGGIHEKSFVESLTNKFNVESGLIWNMVIAQALDWSKSRQSVDCKGVSELLSKFKLKEFEQKASYLDNYFKVRFDADNDIICSGRELVLMKSPYPEHSFQLVELKRFDEQGNFRVEFNDNSIKLSNGSTFEIYGRFSTYKGAERFLEEKPEFADNLLLIPINCDDSGEYDNSAIAKAYSEKIRRHVLENQNATKCIHCENGLSFPAMLIEVQEEGIPFDAGNIHVECLRVSDRVLGKTGNGEVEQTPEFSNFDFNKWISLLDRSQGLWGGLRETVNQPVKNVFWNSNPLGDPNGAYCIKVKMKDETIQYCLERGKVQRYNLGVAQDICDRLENWRLDSIKGNNPLCLSTNGEVFGTQLEAHRLSSKLLDLVECESFSVAKFTRGIAMEYNKLNNFYAPLVAFTNIVTGEYITFNNLIFLITNPTELKHYIENWSKVDFTLGSYRLDIIETDPCFDKFMFWATDNNLKVVVDPFFDHKASLVRGSIVEDLEEIKTRSEANDLESVEKFSLLFTIDNDEGMYTHLFRDFVNDVTLLLNDRCTSQDCRCRGCQMYDEMILRDGRNNLDLRKSNDKTLVLNVSDLEVRWTQEEMDNLNLDWNYWEKIVFQ
;
A
#
# COMPACT_ATOMS: atom_id res chain seq x y z
N MET A 1 43.34 -35.22 39.39
CA MET A 1 43.38 -33.84 38.84
C MET A 1 43.55 -33.96 37.33
N THR A 2 42.44 -33.95 36.59
CA THR A 2 42.39 -34.06 35.14
C THR A 2 42.49 -32.68 34.50
N ASN A 3 43.31 -32.60 33.44
CA ASN A 3 43.79 -31.38 32.80
C ASN A 3 42.70 -30.75 31.91
N ASN A 4 41.76 -29.99 32.48
CA ASN A 4 40.69 -29.29 31.72
C ASN A 4 41.15 -27.99 31.03
N GLY A 5 42.41 -27.58 31.19
CA GLY A 5 42.94 -26.34 30.59
C GLY A 5 43.24 -26.41 29.09
N GLY A 6 43.47 -27.61 28.54
CA GLY A 6 43.82 -27.80 27.12
C GLY A 6 42.63 -27.57 26.17
N GLY A 7 41.46 -28.13 26.47
CA GLY A 7 40.28 -28.04 25.60
C GLY A 7 39.71 -26.63 25.48
N ALA A 8 39.66 -25.86 26.57
CA ALA A 8 39.18 -24.48 26.56
C ALA A 8 40.10 -23.55 25.77
N ALA A 9 41.42 -23.75 25.84
CA ALA A 9 42.40 -22.96 25.10
C ALA A 9 42.36 -23.26 23.58
N THR A 10 42.17 -24.52 23.20
CA THR A 10 42.00 -24.93 21.80
C THR A 10 40.70 -24.39 21.20
N ASN A 11 39.58 -24.48 21.93
CA ASN A 11 38.29 -23.93 21.48
C ASN A 11 38.32 -22.40 21.31
N ALA A 12 38.96 -21.68 22.24
CA ALA A 12 39.11 -20.23 22.13
C ALA A 12 40.07 -19.80 21.00
N GLY A 13 41.07 -20.62 20.68
CA GLY A 13 41.96 -20.37 19.54
C GLY A 13 41.25 -20.53 18.19
N SER A 14 40.44 -21.59 18.05
CA SER A 14 39.67 -21.85 16.83
C SER A 14 38.57 -20.82 16.60
N ASP A 15 37.86 -20.38 17.64
CA ASP A 15 36.85 -19.29 17.53
C ASP A 15 37.47 -17.99 17.00
N TYR A 16 38.67 -17.62 17.49
CA TYR A 16 39.37 -16.43 16.99
C TYR A 16 39.73 -16.53 15.50
N GLN A 17 40.23 -17.68 15.05
CA GLN A 17 40.53 -17.92 13.63
C GLN A 17 39.26 -17.79 12.77
N GLN A 18 38.14 -18.36 13.21
CA GLN A 18 36.85 -18.27 12.49
C GLN A 18 36.36 -16.82 12.36
N ARG A 19 36.50 -16.02 13.43
CA ARG A 19 36.15 -14.59 13.43
C ARG A 19 37.03 -13.77 12.49
N VAL A 20 38.34 -14.05 12.48
CA VAL A 20 39.28 -13.43 11.51
C VAL A 20 38.89 -13.79 10.08
N SER A 21 38.52 -15.05 9.82
CA SER A 21 38.05 -15.46 8.50
C SER A 21 36.76 -14.75 8.10
N ALA A 22 35.76 -14.69 8.99
CA ALA A 22 34.48 -14.04 8.73
C ALA A 22 34.66 -12.55 8.38
N TYR A 23 35.60 -11.87 9.05
CA TYR A 23 35.97 -10.49 8.75
C TYR A 23 36.40 -10.30 7.28
N PHE A 24 37.30 -11.15 6.79
CA PHE A 24 37.78 -11.06 5.40
C PHE A 24 36.77 -11.57 4.38
N VAL A 25 35.97 -12.59 4.71
CA VAL A 25 34.86 -13.06 3.88
C VAL A 25 33.82 -11.96 3.65
N LEU A 26 33.43 -11.23 4.70
CA LEU A 26 32.48 -10.12 4.57
C LEU A 26 33.07 -8.93 3.81
N GLN A 27 34.36 -8.61 4.01
CA GLN A 27 35.02 -7.60 3.18
C GLN A 27 35.02 -8.00 1.70
N MET A 28 35.25 -9.28 1.39
CA MET A 28 35.15 -9.81 0.03
C MET A 28 33.73 -9.66 -0.54
N GLY A 29 32.70 -10.12 0.19
CA GLY A 29 31.30 -10.08 -0.25
C GLY A 29 30.72 -8.66 -0.42
N LEU A 30 31.34 -7.67 0.23
CA LEU A 30 30.99 -6.25 0.16
C LEU A 30 31.92 -5.43 -0.75
N ASP A 31 32.83 -6.10 -1.46
CA ASP A 31 33.79 -5.47 -2.38
C ASP A 31 34.65 -4.37 -1.71
N MET A 32 34.97 -4.56 -0.43
CA MET A 32 35.75 -3.62 0.37
C MET A 32 37.26 -3.77 0.12
N ASP A 33 37.99 -2.67 0.22
CA ASP A 33 39.45 -2.68 0.20
C ASP A 33 40.00 -3.23 1.53
N CYS A 34 40.77 -4.32 1.45
CA CYS A 34 41.35 -5.00 2.62
C CYS A 34 42.77 -4.52 2.94
N SER A 35 43.35 -3.62 2.14
CA SER A 35 44.74 -3.19 2.26
C SER A 35 45.07 -2.58 3.64
N SER A 36 44.15 -1.78 4.17
CA SER A 36 44.28 -1.15 5.50
C SER A 36 44.28 -2.20 6.63
N SER A 37 43.38 -3.19 6.54
CA SER A 37 43.29 -4.29 7.51
C SER A 37 44.53 -5.20 7.48
N LEU A 38 45.19 -5.34 6.32
CA LEU A 38 46.39 -6.17 6.14
C LEU A 38 47.72 -5.41 6.33
N ASP A 39 47.69 -4.12 6.68
CA ASP A 39 48.86 -3.24 6.76
C ASP A 39 49.67 -3.22 5.44
N LYS A 40 48.94 -3.15 4.31
CA LYS A 40 49.47 -3.06 2.95
C LYS A 40 49.25 -1.67 2.34
N ARG A 41 50.15 -1.27 1.44
CA ARG A 41 50.15 0.08 0.83
C ARG A 41 49.22 0.22 -0.36
N ASN A 42 49.09 -0.83 -1.15
CA ASN A 42 48.29 -0.80 -2.37
C ASN A 42 46.90 -1.33 -2.04
N LYS A 43 45.88 -0.69 -2.62
CA LYS A 43 44.51 -1.18 -2.54
C LYS A 43 44.47 -2.61 -3.07
N GLU A 44 43.88 -3.50 -2.30
CA GLU A 44 43.75 -4.90 -2.66
C GLU A 44 42.34 -5.37 -2.31
N LYS A 45 41.73 -6.04 -3.27
CA LYS A 45 40.45 -6.74 -3.08
C LYS A 45 40.72 -8.22 -2.91
N ILE A 46 39.85 -8.88 -2.17
CA ILE A 46 39.89 -10.32 -1.98
C ILE A 46 39.02 -10.93 -3.06
N LEU A 47 39.54 -11.92 -3.78
CA LEU A 47 38.81 -12.65 -4.81
C LEU A 47 38.34 -14.02 -4.31
N LYS A 48 39.13 -14.62 -3.40
CA LYS A 48 38.89 -15.94 -2.83
C LYS A 48 39.53 -16.07 -1.45
N VAL A 49 38.84 -16.76 -0.54
CA VAL A 49 39.32 -17.16 0.79
C VAL A 49 39.37 -18.69 0.84
N ALA A 50 40.50 -19.27 1.21
CA ALA A 50 40.68 -20.71 1.40
C ALA A 50 41.06 -21.02 2.85
N PHE A 51 40.57 -22.14 3.36
CA PHE A 51 40.70 -22.55 4.76
C PHE A 51 41.40 -23.91 4.85
N GLU A 52 42.29 -24.08 5.83
CA GLU A 52 42.96 -25.37 6.11
C GLU A 52 43.56 -26.01 4.84
N THR A 53 44.41 -25.25 4.15
CA THR A 53 44.89 -25.58 2.79
C THR A 53 46.08 -26.56 2.76
N ASP A 54 46.34 -27.18 1.61
CA ASP A 54 47.54 -28.01 1.36
C ASP A 54 48.85 -27.18 1.22
N ASP A 55 48.76 -25.85 1.26
CA ASP A 55 49.94 -24.98 1.33
C ASP A 55 50.67 -25.17 2.67
N SER A 56 51.94 -24.75 2.74
CA SER A 56 52.71 -24.86 3.99
C SER A 56 52.16 -24.01 5.13
N VAL A 57 51.31 -23.03 4.80
CA VAL A 57 50.49 -22.26 5.75
C VAL A 57 49.05 -22.71 5.58
N ASP A 58 48.51 -23.34 6.61
CA ASP A 58 47.22 -24.04 6.62
C ASP A 58 46.05 -23.14 7.04
N ASP A 59 46.20 -22.28 8.06
CA ASP A 59 45.09 -21.54 8.68
C ASP A 59 44.13 -20.84 7.67
N ILE A 60 44.61 -19.80 6.95
CA ILE A 60 43.78 -19.00 6.00
C ILE A 60 44.64 -18.49 4.84
N VAL A 61 44.15 -18.59 3.60
CA VAL A 61 44.79 -18.00 2.40
C VAL A 61 43.82 -17.07 1.67
N LEU A 62 44.21 -15.80 1.52
CA LEU A 62 43.50 -14.81 0.71
C LEU A 62 44.14 -14.72 -0.67
N THR A 63 43.33 -14.89 -1.72
CA THR A 63 43.77 -14.70 -3.11
C THR A 63 43.33 -13.32 -3.59
N HIS A 64 44.26 -12.56 -4.14
CA HIS A 64 44.05 -11.28 -4.80
C HIS A 64 44.30 -11.43 -6.31
N GLU A 65 44.17 -10.33 -7.06
CA GLU A 65 44.38 -10.34 -8.52
C GLU A 65 45.79 -10.77 -8.92
N ASN A 66 46.82 -10.33 -8.19
CA ASN A 66 48.23 -10.52 -8.56
C ASN A 66 49.10 -11.09 -7.43
N SER A 67 48.51 -11.52 -6.31
CA SER A 67 49.23 -11.93 -5.10
C SER A 67 48.38 -12.83 -4.21
N LYS A 68 49.02 -13.55 -3.29
CA LYS A 68 48.37 -14.23 -2.19
C LYS A 68 48.83 -13.69 -0.83
N SER A 69 47.91 -13.68 0.13
CA SER A 69 48.21 -13.42 1.54
C SER A 69 47.99 -14.69 2.34
N TYR A 70 49.06 -15.18 2.98
CA TYR A 70 49.05 -16.38 3.81
C TYR A 70 48.95 -15.97 5.27
N LEU A 71 47.82 -16.23 5.91
CA LEU A 71 47.50 -15.74 7.25
C LEU A 71 47.67 -16.87 8.27
N GLN A 72 48.32 -16.56 9.38
CA GLN A 72 48.35 -17.36 10.60
C GLN A 72 47.65 -16.58 11.71
N ALA A 73 46.48 -17.06 12.13
CA ALA A 73 45.62 -16.36 13.08
C ALA A 73 45.81 -16.96 14.48
N LYS A 74 46.51 -16.22 15.36
CA LYS A 74 46.81 -16.67 16.72
C LYS A 74 46.31 -15.64 17.72
N ARG A 75 45.26 -15.97 18.48
CA ARG A 75 44.68 -15.10 19.53
C ARG A 75 45.78 -14.48 20.40
N LYS A 76 46.69 -15.31 20.90
CA LYS A 76 47.86 -14.90 21.69
C LYS A 76 49.13 -15.57 21.18
N LEU A 77 50.14 -14.76 20.85
CA LEU A 77 51.46 -15.25 20.43
C LEU A 77 52.57 -14.71 21.34
N ALA A 78 53.54 -15.57 21.68
CA ALA A 78 54.70 -15.22 22.48
C ALA A 78 55.99 -15.42 21.67
N LEU A 79 56.88 -14.44 21.71
CA LEU A 79 58.14 -14.50 20.96
C LEU A 79 59.13 -15.48 21.60
N SER A 80 59.39 -16.60 20.92
CA SER A 80 60.29 -17.65 21.39
C SER A 80 61.06 -18.28 20.22
N ASP A 81 62.34 -18.55 20.43
CA ASP A 81 63.23 -19.28 19.52
C ASP A 81 63.51 -20.71 19.99
N LYS A 82 62.77 -21.18 21.01
CA LYS A 82 62.79 -22.57 21.46
C LYS A 82 62.14 -23.47 20.42
N ASP A 83 62.71 -24.66 20.26
CA ASP A 83 62.20 -25.67 19.32
C ASP A 83 60.79 -26.09 19.73
N GLY A 84 59.91 -26.23 18.73
CA GLY A 84 58.49 -26.54 18.96
C GLY A 84 57.63 -25.39 19.47
N SER A 85 58.18 -24.19 19.69
CA SER A 85 57.37 -23.02 20.05
C SER A 85 56.44 -22.60 18.90
N GLU A 86 55.23 -22.15 19.22
CA GLU A 86 54.22 -21.72 18.22
C GLU A 86 54.76 -20.62 17.29
N PHE A 87 55.58 -19.71 17.82
CA PHE A 87 56.24 -18.69 17.00
C PHE A 87 57.22 -19.31 15.98
N CYS A 88 58.13 -20.19 16.40
CA CYS A 88 59.03 -20.83 15.44
C CYS A 88 58.29 -21.76 14.46
N LYS A 89 57.17 -22.41 14.85
CA LYS A 89 56.32 -23.18 13.91
C LYS A 89 55.72 -22.28 12.83
N THR A 90 55.17 -21.13 13.24
CA THR A 90 54.62 -20.12 12.30
C THR A 90 55.69 -19.65 11.31
N ILE A 91 56.90 -19.34 11.80
CA ILE A 91 58.02 -18.94 10.94
C ILE A 91 58.48 -20.09 10.03
N ASP A 92 58.48 -21.34 10.51
CA ASP A 92 58.81 -22.52 9.68
C ASP A 92 57.83 -22.67 8.51
N GLN A 93 56.54 -22.50 8.74
CA GLN A 93 55.51 -22.51 7.70
C GLN A 93 55.75 -21.39 6.66
N PHE A 94 56.04 -20.17 7.11
CA PHE A 94 56.32 -19.04 6.22
C PHE A 94 57.59 -19.24 5.37
N VAL A 95 58.65 -19.79 5.96
CA VAL A 95 59.89 -20.11 5.24
C VAL A 95 59.62 -21.17 4.16
N LYS A 96 58.92 -22.25 4.50
CA LYS A 96 58.54 -23.29 3.53
C LYS A 96 57.70 -22.71 2.40
N GLN A 97 56.68 -21.91 2.72
CA GLN A 97 55.83 -21.29 1.71
C GLN A 97 56.61 -20.29 0.83
N SER A 98 57.56 -19.55 1.40
CA SER A 98 58.41 -18.64 0.63
C SER A 98 59.40 -19.33 -0.29
N ARG A 99 59.75 -20.59 -0.02
CA ARG A 99 60.57 -21.40 -0.92
C ARG A 99 59.74 -22.06 -2.01
N ALA A 100 58.51 -22.44 -1.71
CA ALA A 100 57.57 -23.03 -2.65
C ALA A 100 56.95 -22.00 -3.61
N SER A 101 56.67 -20.78 -3.13
CA SER A 101 56.03 -19.74 -3.93
C SER A 101 56.99 -19.16 -4.99
N GLN A 102 56.48 -19.03 -6.21
CA GLN A 102 57.15 -18.37 -7.33
C GLN A 102 56.78 -16.88 -7.46
N ASN A 103 55.85 -16.37 -6.62
CA ASN A 103 55.37 -15.00 -6.70
C ASN A 103 56.07 -14.09 -5.68
N GLU A 104 56.76 -13.07 -6.18
CA GLU A 104 57.44 -12.10 -5.33
C GLU A 104 56.48 -11.18 -4.56
N ARG A 105 55.22 -11.06 -5.01
CA ARG A 105 54.19 -10.23 -4.37
C ARG A 105 53.44 -10.91 -3.23
N ASP A 106 53.70 -12.18 -2.97
CA ASP A 106 53.07 -12.89 -1.87
C ASP A 106 53.52 -12.35 -0.52
N SER A 107 52.59 -12.36 0.44
CA SER A 107 52.78 -11.86 1.79
C SER A 107 52.41 -12.89 2.85
N TYR A 108 53.11 -12.86 3.99
CA TYR A 108 52.90 -13.76 5.12
C TYR A 108 52.45 -12.94 6.32
N ILE A 109 51.28 -13.21 6.88
CA ILE A 109 50.61 -12.32 7.81
C ILE A 109 50.35 -13.07 9.11
N ILE A 110 50.88 -12.54 10.22
CA ILE A 110 50.52 -13.01 11.56
C ILE A 110 49.43 -12.08 12.07
N ILE A 111 48.24 -12.62 12.30
CA ILE A 111 47.11 -11.90 12.88
C ILE A 111 46.99 -12.28 14.34
N THR A 112 46.96 -11.29 15.23
CA THR A 112 46.84 -11.51 16.67
C THR A 112 45.86 -10.54 17.33
N SER A 113 45.32 -10.89 18.50
CA SER A 113 44.50 -9.97 19.29
C SER A 113 45.36 -9.04 20.16
N ASN A 114 44.69 -8.13 20.87
CA ASN A 114 45.34 -7.18 21.78
C ASN A 114 46.08 -7.86 22.96
N GLU A 115 45.87 -9.16 23.19
CA GLU A 115 46.51 -9.92 24.27
C GLU A 115 47.96 -10.34 23.97
N THR A 116 48.44 -10.13 22.74
CA THR A 116 49.79 -10.52 22.31
C THR A 116 50.89 -9.63 22.90
N SER A 117 52.05 -10.24 23.18
CA SER A 117 53.17 -9.56 23.83
C SER A 117 53.69 -8.34 23.04
N LYS A 118 54.13 -7.29 23.75
CA LYS A 118 54.74 -6.08 23.16
C LYS A 118 55.92 -6.39 22.23
N SER A 119 56.65 -7.48 22.48
CA SER A 119 57.73 -7.96 21.61
C SER A 119 57.26 -8.25 20.19
N ILE A 120 56.03 -8.74 20.02
CA ILE A 120 55.43 -9.01 18.72
C ILE A 120 54.65 -7.80 18.22
N SER A 121 53.69 -7.30 19.01
CA SER A 121 52.75 -6.26 18.57
C SER A 121 53.41 -4.90 18.29
N LYS A 122 54.55 -4.61 18.94
CA LYS A 122 55.30 -3.36 18.76
C LYS A 122 56.65 -3.57 18.06
N HIS A 123 57.54 -4.37 18.64
CA HIS A 123 58.93 -4.45 18.19
C HIS A 123 59.08 -5.23 16.88
N LEU A 124 58.50 -6.44 16.79
CA LEU A 124 58.54 -7.24 15.56
C LEU A 124 57.81 -6.56 14.40
N ARG A 125 56.65 -5.94 14.67
CA ARG A 125 55.92 -5.14 13.70
C ARG A 125 56.77 -3.99 13.14
N LYS A 126 57.47 -3.24 14.00
CA LYS A 126 58.36 -2.16 13.56
C LYS A 126 59.52 -2.69 12.71
N ILE A 127 60.14 -3.80 13.09
CA ILE A 127 61.27 -4.41 12.35
C ILE A 127 60.84 -4.85 10.95
N THR A 128 59.74 -5.60 10.85
CA THR A 128 59.20 -6.07 9.56
C THR A 128 58.78 -4.91 8.67
N ASN A 129 58.09 -3.90 9.23
CA ASN A 129 57.73 -2.69 8.48
C ASN A 129 58.95 -1.90 8.02
N SER A 130 59.96 -1.72 8.86
CA SER A 130 61.19 -0.99 8.47
C SER A 130 61.90 -1.68 7.30
N THR A 131 62.03 -3.00 7.36
CA THR A 131 62.67 -3.82 6.31
C THR A 131 61.90 -3.74 4.98
N ARG A 132 60.58 -3.61 5.04
CA ARG A 132 59.72 -3.43 3.86
C ARG A 132 59.87 -2.05 3.22
N LEU A 133 60.17 -1.02 4.02
CA LEU A 133 60.29 0.37 3.57
C LEU A 133 61.65 0.68 2.91
N SER A 134 62.72 0.01 3.32
CA SER A 134 64.04 0.16 2.73
C SER A 134 64.85 -1.14 2.86
N ARG A 135 65.48 -1.57 1.77
CA ARG A 135 66.28 -2.80 1.71
C ARG A 135 67.48 -2.78 2.66
N ASN A 136 67.95 -1.59 3.07
CA ASN A 136 69.05 -1.41 4.04
C ASN A 136 68.57 -0.75 5.35
N ALA A 137 67.26 -0.82 5.65
CA ALA A 137 66.65 -0.09 6.77
C ALA A 137 67.27 -0.44 8.12
N LEU A 138 67.68 -1.70 8.34
CA LEU A 138 68.23 -2.16 9.61
C LEU A 138 69.69 -1.72 9.84
N GLU A 139 70.38 -1.29 8.77
CA GLU A 139 71.72 -0.69 8.86
C GLU A 139 71.65 0.83 9.15
N HIS A 140 70.61 1.51 8.63
CA HIS A 140 70.49 2.97 8.70
C HIS A 140 69.50 3.46 9.78
N ASN A 141 68.63 2.59 10.30
CA ASN A 141 67.76 2.86 11.45
C ASN A 141 68.23 2.03 12.66
N PRO A 142 69.00 2.60 13.59
CA PRO A 142 69.54 1.83 14.71
C PRO A 142 68.42 1.22 15.56
N LEU A 143 68.45 -0.11 15.70
CA LEU A 143 67.54 -0.86 16.55
C LEU A 143 67.87 -0.64 18.02
N SER A 144 66.85 -0.41 18.85
CA SER A 144 66.99 -0.40 20.31
C SER A 144 67.36 -1.79 20.84
N LYS A 145 67.91 -1.89 22.06
CA LYS A 145 68.27 -3.19 22.68
C LYS A 145 67.13 -4.23 22.66
N PRO A 146 65.87 -3.87 22.97
CA PRO A 146 64.74 -4.80 22.83
C PRO A 146 64.51 -5.26 21.38
N GLU A 147 64.61 -4.36 20.41
CA GLU A 147 64.40 -4.67 18.99
C GLU A 147 65.52 -5.57 18.43
N GLN A 148 66.78 -5.35 18.84
CA GLN A 148 67.89 -6.23 18.51
C GLN A 148 67.66 -7.66 19.02
N ALA A 149 67.17 -7.79 20.26
CA ALA A 149 66.84 -9.09 20.84
C ALA A 149 65.69 -9.78 20.07
N VAL A 150 64.66 -9.03 19.66
CA VAL A 150 63.54 -9.55 18.87
C VAL A 150 63.99 -10.00 17.48
N TYR A 151 64.75 -9.16 16.76
CA TYR A 151 65.27 -9.49 15.44
C TYR A 151 66.21 -10.70 15.49
N GLY A 152 67.08 -10.78 16.50
CA GLY A 152 67.95 -11.93 16.70
C GLY A 152 67.19 -13.24 16.89
N LYS A 153 66.07 -13.23 17.63
CA LYS A 153 65.19 -14.41 17.79
C LYS A 153 64.51 -14.80 16.47
N LEU A 154 63.97 -13.83 15.72
CA LEU A 154 63.37 -14.08 14.41
C LEU A 154 64.39 -14.70 13.44
N LYS A 155 65.60 -14.11 13.35
CA LYS A 155 66.70 -14.63 12.52
C LYS A 155 67.06 -16.07 12.86
N ARG A 156 67.14 -16.40 14.16
CA ARG A 156 67.39 -17.77 14.61
C ARG A 156 66.27 -18.74 14.23
N CYS A 157 64.98 -18.36 14.34
CA CYS A 157 63.89 -19.23 13.87
C CYS A 157 63.98 -19.46 12.34
N ILE A 158 64.31 -18.44 11.55
CA ILE A 158 64.50 -18.57 10.09
C ILE A 158 65.66 -19.53 9.77
N GLN A 159 66.82 -19.33 10.40
CA GLN A 159 68.00 -20.18 10.23
C GLN A 159 67.69 -21.65 10.57
N LYS A 160 67.07 -21.89 11.72
CA LYS A 160 66.63 -23.22 12.14
C LYS A 160 65.67 -23.87 11.13
N SER A 161 64.76 -23.10 10.54
CA SER A 161 63.85 -23.61 9.52
C SER A 161 64.59 -24.02 8.23
N TYR A 162 65.57 -23.23 7.78
CA TYR A 162 66.40 -23.59 6.63
C TYR A 162 67.19 -24.88 6.85
N GLU A 163 67.80 -25.02 8.03
CA GLU A 163 68.53 -26.22 8.42
C GLU A 163 67.61 -27.44 8.50
N LYS A 164 66.46 -27.31 9.19
CA LYS A 164 65.48 -28.38 9.39
C LYS A 164 64.90 -28.92 8.09
N ASN A 165 64.70 -28.06 7.09
CA ASN A 165 64.06 -28.43 5.82
C ASN A 165 65.05 -28.71 4.68
N GLY A 166 66.37 -28.70 4.96
CA GLY A 166 67.39 -29.03 3.96
C GLY A 166 67.55 -27.97 2.85
N PHE A 167 67.21 -26.71 3.10
CA PHE A 167 67.28 -25.63 2.11
C PHE A 167 68.69 -25.02 1.93
N GLY A 168 69.70 -25.56 2.61
CA GLY A 168 71.08 -25.06 2.60
C GLY A 168 71.30 -23.86 3.55
N SER A 169 72.48 -23.24 3.45
CA SER A 169 72.84 -22.09 4.29
C SER A 169 72.06 -20.83 3.89
N VAL A 170 71.35 -20.22 4.83
CA VAL A 170 70.58 -18.99 4.58
C VAL A 170 71.48 -17.76 4.49
N THR A 171 71.35 -16.97 3.43
CA THR A 171 72.08 -15.69 3.28
C THR A 171 71.35 -14.54 4.00
N GLN A 172 72.05 -13.41 4.23
CA GLN A 172 71.40 -12.22 4.79
C GLN A 172 70.31 -11.67 3.85
N ASN A 173 70.54 -11.71 2.53
CA ASN A 173 69.54 -11.34 1.53
C ASN A 173 68.28 -12.23 1.58
N ASP A 174 68.43 -13.53 1.85
CA ASP A 174 67.28 -14.43 2.02
C ASP A 174 66.47 -14.10 3.27
N ILE A 175 67.15 -13.76 4.37
CA ILE A 175 66.50 -13.31 5.60
C ILE A 175 65.74 -12.02 5.32
N ASP A 176 66.39 -11.01 4.74
CA ASP A 176 65.75 -9.71 4.50
C ASP A 176 64.58 -9.82 3.53
N ARG A 177 64.69 -10.69 2.50
CA ARG A 177 63.59 -11.00 1.60
C ARG A 177 62.38 -11.57 2.33
N ILE A 178 62.57 -12.59 3.19
CA ILE A 178 61.47 -13.20 3.95
C ILE A 178 60.90 -12.19 4.95
N VAL A 179 61.74 -11.48 5.70
CA VAL A 179 61.32 -10.48 6.68
C VAL A 179 60.53 -9.35 6.04
N SER A 180 60.91 -8.92 4.83
CA SER A 180 60.18 -7.89 4.07
C SER A 180 58.79 -8.32 3.60
N LYS A 181 58.50 -9.63 3.62
CA LYS A 181 57.19 -10.20 3.27
C LYS A 181 56.31 -10.52 4.49
N ILE A 182 56.85 -10.49 5.71
CA ILE A 182 56.09 -10.76 6.93
C ILE A 182 55.35 -9.49 7.36
N HIS A 183 54.05 -9.59 7.68
CA HIS A 183 53.22 -8.54 8.25
C HIS A 183 52.72 -8.97 9.63
N ILE A 184 52.68 -8.03 10.57
CA ILE A 184 52.11 -8.24 11.90
C ILE A 184 50.88 -7.35 12.04
N VAL A 185 49.69 -7.97 12.10
CA VAL A 185 48.40 -7.30 12.15
C VAL A 185 47.76 -7.55 13.51
N ILE A 186 47.30 -6.48 14.15
CA ILE A 186 46.51 -6.56 15.38
C ILE A 186 45.04 -6.38 15.01
N LEU A 187 44.26 -7.46 15.13
CA LEU A 187 42.84 -7.47 14.76
C LEU A 187 42.01 -8.01 15.92
N ASP A 188 41.36 -7.09 16.62
CA ASP A 188 40.55 -7.37 17.82
C ASP A 188 39.08 -7.64 17.45
N VAL A 189 38.86 -8.81 16.85
CA VAL A 189 37.53 -9.32 16.43
C VAL A 189 36.96 -10.35 17.41
N GLU A 190 37.54 -10.46 18.61
CA GLU A 190 36.96 -11.22 19.72
C GLU A 190 35.62 -10.62 20.15
N ARG A 191 34.78 -11.41 20.81
CA ARG A 191 33.44 -10.98 21.23
C ARG A 191 33.49 -9.71 22.08
N GLY A 192 32.91 -8.62 21.57
CA GLY A 192 32.91 -7.29 22.19
C GLY A 192 34.16 -6.45 21.93
N GLY A 193 35.10 -6.95 21.12
CA GLY A 193 36.34 -6.28 20.72
C GLY A 193 36.09 -5.07 19.83
N ILE A 194 37.07 -4.16 19.79
CA ILE A 194 36.87 -2.86 19.13
C ILE A 194 36.70 -2.98 17.61
N HIS A 195 37.44 -3.89 16.98
CA HIS A 195 37.34 -4.09 15.53
C HIS A 195 36.09 -4.88 15.15
N GLU A 196 35.60 -5.80 16.00
CA GLU A 196 34.28 -6.44 15.80
C GLU A 196 33.18 -5.38 15.82
N LYS A 197 33.11 -4.55 16.87
CA LYS A 197 32.07 -3.52 17.01
C LYS A 197 32.05 -2.55 15.84
N SER A 198 33.19 -1.93 15.53
CA SER A 198 33.27 -0.97 14.43
C SER A 198 32.98 -1.61 13.07
N PHE A 199 33.35 -2.88 12.87
CA PHE A 199 33.04 -3.57 11.63
C PHE A 199 31.56 -3.89 11.51
N VAL A 200 30.93 -4.45 12.55
CA VAL A 200 29.48 -4.75 12.58
C VAL A 200 28.67 -3.47 12.39
N GLU A 201 29.08 -2.36 13.02
CA GLU A 201 28.47 -1.03 12.78
C GLU A 201 28.59 -0.60 11.32
N SER A 202 29.72 -0.86 10.65
CA SER A 202 29.90 -0.55 9.23
C SER A 202 29.02 -1.37 8.27
N LEU A 203 28.41 -2.45 8.76
CA LEU A 203 27.44 -3.26 8.01
C LEU A 203 26.01 -2.70 8.10
N THR A 204 25.77 -1.72 8.97
CA THR A 204 24.45 -1.08 9.14
C THR A 204 23.98 -0.51 7.81
N ASN A 205 22.70 -0.72 7.48
CA ASN A 205 22.08 -0.32 6.22
C ASN A 205 22.69 -0.96 4.95
N LYS A 206 23.45 -2.05 5.07
CA LYS A 206 23.84 -2.89 3.91
C LYS A 206 22.93 -4.11 3.74
N PHE A 207 22.23 -4.51 4.80
CA PHE A 207 21.39 -5.69 4.86
C PHE A 207 20.01 -5.38 5.49
N ASN A 208 19.01 -6.17 5.11
CA ASN A 208 17.65 -6.13 5.67
C ASN A 208 17.51 -6.97 6.96
N VAL A 209 18.63 -7.38 7.56
CA VAL A 209 18.73 -8.09 8.84
C VAL A 209 19.68 -7.31 9.75
N GLU A 210 19.58 -7.50 11.07
CA GLU A 210 20.53 -6.92 12.02
C GLU A 210 21.98 -7.34 11.68
N SER A 211 22.89 -6.37 11.65
CA SER A 211 24.31 -6.59 11.31
C SER A 211 24.97 -7.68 12.16
N GLY A 212 24.60 -7.79 13.44
CA GLY A 212 25.11 -8.82 14.35
C GLY A 212 24.71 -10.24 13.93
N LEU A 213 23.53 -10.43 13.36
CA LEU A 213 23.09 -11.75 12.87
C LEU A 213 23.84 -12.15 11.60
N ILE A 214 24.06 -11.22 10.67
CA ILE A 214 24.89 -11.46 9.48
C ILE A 214 26.32 -11.83 9.88
N TRP A 215 26.89 -11.12 10.85
CA TRP A 215 28.22 -11.42 11.39
C TRP A 215 28.30 -12.84 11.96
N ASN A 216 27.36 -13.21 12.83
CA ASN A 216 27.32 -14.54 13.44
C ASN A 216 27.08 -15.65 12.40
N MET A 217 26.24 -15.40 11.38
CA MET A 217 26.01 -16.33 10.28
C MET A 217 27.31 -16.61 9.51
N VAL A 218 28.08 -15.59 9.17
CA VAL A 218 29.34 -15.78 8.43
C VAL A 218 30.42 -16.44 9.29
N ILE A 219 30.45 -16.20 10.61
CA ILE A 219 31.34 -16.93 11.53
C ILE A 219 31.01 -18.44 11.50
N ALA A 220 29.74 -18.79 11.64
CA ALA A 220 29.30 -20.19 11.59
C ALA A 220 29.68 -20.84 10.24
N GLN A 221 29.45 -20.11 9.14
CA GLN A 221 29.80 -20.59 7.81
C GLN A 221 31.32 -20.79 7.63
N ALA A 222 32.14 -19.88 8.16
CA ALA A 222 33.58 -19.98 8.13
C ALA A 222 34.12 -21.20 8.90
N LEU A 223 33.44 -21.57 10.00
CA LEU A 223 33.74 -22.80 10.73
C LEU A 223 33.49 -24.04 9.88
N ASP A 224 32.36 -24.11 9.18
CA ASP A 224 32.02 -25.27 8.36
C ASP A 224 32.93 -25.40 7.14
N TRP A 225 33.29 -24.28 6.50
CA TRP A 225 34.31 -24.27 5.45
C TRP A 225 35.69 -24.71 5.95
N SER A 226 36.07 -24.32 7.17
CA SER A 226 37.34 -24.73 7.78
C SER A 226 37.37 -26.23 8.09
N LYS A 227 36.33 -26.79 8.72
CA LYS A 227 36.23 -28.24 8.98
C LYS A 227 36.36 -29.06 7.70
N SER A 228 35.77 -28.57 6.61
CA SER A 228 35.72 -29.25 5.31
C SER A 228 36.90 -28.92 4.40
N ARG A 229 37.87 -28.10 4.86
CA ARG A 229 39.04 -27.62 4.08
C ARG A 229 38.64 -26.99 2.73
N GLN A 230 37.56 -26.22 2.74
CA GLN A 230 36.98 -25.63 1.55
C GLN A 230 37.55 -24.24 1.24
N SER A 231 37.11 -23.68 0.13
CA SER A 231 37.40 -22.31 -0.26
C SER A 231 36.18 -21.66 -0.87
N VAL A 232 36.01 -20.36 -0.66
CA VAL A 232 34.87 -19.58 -1.16
C VAL A 232 35.38 -18.37 -1.94
N ASP A 233 34.74 -18.06 -3.06
CA ASP A 233 35.04 -16.89 -3.88
C ASP A 233 33.98 -15.78 -3.71
N CYS A 234 34.21 -14.64 -4.36
CA CYS A 234 33.28 -13.51 -4.30
C CYS A 234 31.87 -13.89 -4.77
N LYS A 235 31.72 -14.82 -5.71
CA LYS A 235 30.41 -15.24 -6.22
C LYS A 235 29.66 -16.02 -5.15
N GLY A 236 30.28 -17.04 -4.55
CA GLY A 236 29.66 -17.84 -3.50
C GLY A 236 29.27 -17.03 -2.27
N VAL A 237 30.10 -16.07 -1.85
CA VAL A 237 29.73 -15.16 -0.75
C VAL A 237 28.60 -14.21 -1.15
N SER A 238 28.63 -13.67 -2.38
CA SER A 238 27.55 -12.79 -2.84
C SER A 238 26.23 -13.54 -2.93
N GLU A 239 26.22 -14.81 -3.35
CA GLU A 239 25.03 -15.67 -3.37
C GLU A 239 24.49 -15.89 -1.94
N LEU A 240 25.36 -16.26 -0.99
CA LEU A 240 25.01 -16.41 0.43
C LEU A 240 24.38 -15.13 1.00
N LEU A 241 24.98 -13.97 0.73
CA LEU A 241 24.55 -12.69 1.26
C LEU A 241 23.37 -12.08 0.48
N SER A 242 23.15 -12.46 -0.78
CA SER A 242 22.15 -11.85 -1.67
C SER A 242 20.75 -11.86 -1.08
N LYS A 243 20.42 -12.93 -0.33
CA LYS A 243 19.13 -13.13 0.32
C LYS A 243 18.81 -12.08 1.38
N PHE A 244 19.83 -11.40 1.89
CA PHE A 244 19.75 -10.43 2.98
C PHE A 244 20.13 -9.01 2.55
N LYS A 245 20.58 -8.80 1.30
CA LYS A 245 20.92 -7.45 0.83
C LYS A 245 19.66 -6.59 0.74
N LEU A 246 19.78 -5.32 1.12
CA LEU A 246 18.74 -4.34 0.83
C LEU A 246 18.64 -4.19 -0.69
N LYS A 247 17.46 -4.40 -1.25
CA LYS A 247 17.15 -3.92 -2.60
C LYS A 247 17.04 -2.40 -2.52
N GLU A 248 17.57 -1.67 -3.50
CA GLU A 248 17.29 -0.23 -3.66
C GLU A 248 15.78 -0.08 -3.85
N PHE A 249 15.04 0.07 -2.76
CA PHE A 249 13.65 0.48 -2.81
C PHE A 249 13.63 2.00 -2.92
N GLU A 250 12.89 2.46 -3.93
CA GLU A 250 12.51 3.85 -4.15
C GLU A 250 12.15 4.51 -2.82
N GLN A 251 12.55 5.78 -2.68
CA GLN A 251 12.17 6.64 -1.56
C GLN A 251 10.68 6.48 -1.28
N LYS A 252 10.34 5.70 -0.25
CA LYS A 252 8.97 5.59 0.25
C LYS A 252 8.54 7.01 0.61
N ALA A 253 7.51 7.48 -0.06
CA ALA A 253 6.82 8.72 0.27
C ALA A 253 6.52 8.69 1.78
N SER A 254 7.00 9.72 2.47
CA SER A 254 6.80 9.88 3.90
C SER A 254 5.37 10.29 4.23
N TYR A 255 4.94 9.88 5.43
CA TYR A 255 3.82 10.36 6.22
C TYR A 255 2.44 9.74 5.97
N LEU A 256 2.30 8.46 6.32
CA LEU A 256 1.13 8.02 7.08
C LEU A 256 1.62 7.06 8.16
N ASP A 257 1.45 7.44 9.43
CA ASP A 257 1.53 6.48 10.53
C ASP A 257 0.32 5.55 10.39
N ASN A 258 0.56 4.29 10.04
CA ASN A 258 -0.52 3.30 10.02
C ASN A 258 -1.18 3.21 11.40
N TYR A 259 -2.51 3.33 11.41
CA TYR A 259 -3.32 3.16 12.62
C TYR A 259 -3.29 1.71 13.10
N PHE A 260 -3.35 0.76 12.17
CA PHE A 260 -3.20 -0.68 12.43
C PHE A 260 -1.85 -1.17 11.90
N LYS A 261 -1.00 -1.64 12.82
CA LYS A 261 0.28 -2.30 12.53
C LYS A 261 0.20 -3.73 13.03
N VAL A 262 0.73 -4.68 12.25
CA VAL A 262 0.96 -6.04 12.74
C VAL A 262 1.90 -5.93 13.94
N ARG A 263 1.50 -6.48 15.09
CA ARG A 263 2.37 -6.60 16.26
C ARG A 263 2.76 -8.07 16.38
N PHE A 264 4.06 -8.32 16.39
CA PHE A 264 4.59 -9.61 16.85
C PHE A 264 4.80 -9.49 18.36
N ASP A 265 4.17 -10.37 19.13
CA ASP A 265 4.55 -10.55 20.51
C ASP A 265 5.97 -11.13 20.53
N ALA A 266 6.94 -10.33 20.95
CA ALA A 266 8.34 -10.73 20.92
C ALA A 266 8.64 -11.95 21.79
N ASP A 267 7.79 -12.23 22.79
CA ASP A 267 7.97 -13.34 23.72
C ASP A 267 7.22 -14.61 23.27
N ASN A 268 6.22 -14.50 22.37
CA ASN A 268 5.36 -15.62 21.96
C ASN A 268 5.35 -15.93 20.45
N ASP A 269 5.71 -14.99 19.57
CA ASP A 269 5.62 -15.16 18.12
C ASP A 269 6.99 -15.44 17.49
N ILE A 270 7.44 -16.69 17.58
CA ILE A 270 8.67 -17.17 16.94
C ILE A 270 8.37 -17.64 15.52
N ILE A 271 8.88 -16.91 14.52
CA ILE A 271 8.89 -17.40 13.13
C ILE A 271 9.91 -18.53 13.02
N CYS A 272 9.45 -19.76 12.80
CA CYS A 272 10.32 -20.92 12.57
C CYS A 272 10.74 -20.93 11.09
N SER A 273 12.04 -20.75 10.81
CA SER A 273 12.56 -20.69 9.43
C SER A 273 13.55 -21.81 9.09
N GLY A 274 14.05 -22.58 10.06
CA GLY A 274 15.04 -23.63 9.83
C GLY A 274 14.44 -24.94 9.29
N ARG A 275 13.14 -25.15 9.51
CA ARG A 275 12.38 -26.29 8.99
C ARG A 275 11.41 -25.90 7.87
N GLU A 276 11.02 -26.89 7.08
CA GLU A 276 9.96 -26.80 6.08
C GLU A 276 9.07 -28.04 6.23
N LEU A 277 7.78 -27.83 6.51
CA LEU A 277 6.80 -28.92 6.57
C LEU A 277 5.97 -28.89 5.30
N VAL A 278 5.96 -29.99 4.57
CA VAL A 278 5.30 -30.06 3.27
C VAL A 278 4.38 -31.25 3.25
N LEU A 279 3.09 -30.99 3.07
CA LEU A 279 2.09 -31.99 2.73
C LEU A 279 2.17 -32.23 1.22
N MET A 280 2.43 -33.46 0.80
CA MET A 280 2.63 -33.81 -0.60
C MET A 280 2.06 -35.19 -0.92
N LYS A 281 1.92 -35.47 -2.22
CA LYS A 281 1.53 -36.80 -2.70
C LYS A 281 2.55 -37.85 -2.27
N SER A 282 2.07 -38.96 -1.72
CA SER A 282 2.93 -40.06 -1.33
C SER A 282 3.45 -40.81 -2.56
N PRO A 283 4.76 -41.15 -2.62
CA PRO A 283 5.29 -42.10 -3.60
C PRO A 283 4.95 -43.56 -3.25
N TYR A 284 4.48 -43.82 -2.03
CA TYR A 284 4.17 -45.15 -1.52
C TYR A 284 2.69 -45.49 -1.74
N PRO A 285 2.35 -46.56 -2.49
CA PRO A 285 0.97 -46.89 -2.84
C PRO A 285 0.01 -47.12 -1.66
N GLU A 286 0.53 -47.51 -0.50
CA GLU A 286 -0.23 -47.74 0.73
C GLU A 286 -0.68 -46.45 1.44
N HIS A 287 -0.13 -45.30 1.04
CA HIS A 287 -0.42 -43.99 1.60
C HIS A 287 -0.89 -43.05 0.49
N SER A 288 -1.95 -42.28 0.74
CA SER A 288 -2.41 -41.27 -0.23
C SER A 288 -1.52 -40.03 -0.20
N PHE A 289 -1.12 -39.63 1.00
CA PHE A 289 -0.36 -38.40 1.26
C PHE A 289 0.79 -38.67 2.23
N GLN A 290 1.77 -37.78 2.20
CA GLN A 290 2.83 -37.75 3.20
C GLN A 290 3.06 -36.30 3.68
N LEU A 291 3.27 -36.12 4.99
CA LEU A 291 3.73 -34.88 5.59
C LEU A 291 5.20 -35.05 5.92
N VAL A 292 6.05 -34.31 5.20
CA VAL A 292 7.50 -34.42 5.32
C VAL A 292 8.04 -33.19 6.01
N GLU A 293 8.84 -33.40 7.07
CA GLU A 293 9.64 -32.35 7.68
C GLU A 293 11.03 -32.35 7.04
N LEU A 294 11.44 -31.20 6.51
CA LEU A 294 12.71 -31.01 5.82
C LEU A 294 13.53 -29.91 6.49
N LYS A 295 14.86 -30.06 6.53
CA LYS A 295 15.74 -28.91 6.81
C LYS A 295 15.63 -27.94 5.64
N ARG A 296 15.38 -26.66 5.93
CA ARG A 296 15.14 -25.66 4.88
C ARG A 296 16.42 -25.21 4.18
N PHE A 297 17.51 -25.14 4.96
CA PHE A 297 18.83 -24.70 4.48
C PHE A 297 19.84 -25.85 4.47
N ASP A 298 20.73 -25.84 3.49
CA ASP A 298 21.97 -26.64 3.53
C ASP A 298 23.04 -25.92 4.40
N GLU A 299 24.20 -26.56 4.53
CA GLU A 299 25.34 -26.01 5.27
C GLU A 299 25.91 -24.73 4.63
N GLN A 300 25.57 -24.41 3.38
CA GLN A 300 25.97 -23.20 2.66
C GLN A 300 24.87 -22.13 2.67
N GLY A 301 23.75 -22.40 3.32
CA GLY A 301 22.61 -21.51 3.38
C GLY A 301 21.74 -21.43 2.15
N ASN A 302 21.90 -22.35 1.20
CA ASN A 302 21.00 -22.49 0.06
C ASN A 302 19.72 -23.21 0.47
N PHE A 303 18.62 -22.91 -0.24
CA PHE A 303 17.39 -23.66 -0.03
C PHE A 303 17.60 -25.08 -0.56
N ARG A 304 17.22 -26.09 0.23
CA ARG A 304 17.40 -27.50 -0.14
C ARG A 304 16.37 -27.99 -1.16
N VAL A 305 15.26 -27.26 -1.26
CA VAL A 305 14.12 -27.58 -2.11
C VAL A 305 13.65 -26.34 -2.85
N GLU A 306 13.10 -26.56 -4.03
CA GLU A 306 12.52 -25.52 -4.89
C GLU A 306 11.01 -25.76 -4.99
N PHE A 307 10.25 -24.68 -5.06
CA PHE A 307 8.79 -24.71 -5.20
C PHE A 307 8.39 -24.00 -6.48
N ASN A 308 7.40 -24.56 -7.17
CA ASN A 308 6.84 -24.01 -8.39
C ASN A 308 5.35 -24.38 -8.44
N ASP A 309 4.50 -23.39 -8.26
CA ASP A 309 3.04 -23.49 -8.18
C ASP A 309 2.61 -24.64 -7.26
N ASN A 310 2.14 -25.77 -7.82
CA ASN A 310 1.64 -26.90 -7.04
C ASN A 310 2.66 -28.04 -6.89
N SER A 311 3.96 -27.76 -7.04
CA SER A 311 5.01 -28.77 -6.98
C SER A 311 6.22 -28.40 -6.11
N ILE A 312 6.83 -29.43 -5.54
CA ILE A 312 8.13 -29.37 -4.87
C ILE A 312 9.15 -30.18 -5.66
N LYS A 313 10.34 -29.61 -5.85
CA LYS A 313 11.49 -30.28 -6.44
C LYS A 313 12.55 -30.50 -5.36
N LEU A 314 12.88 -31.77 -5.13
CA LEU A 314 13.88 -32.20 -4.16
C LEU A 314 15.29 -32.12 -4.76
N SER A 315 16.31 -32.14 -3.90
CA SER A 315 17.72 -32.02 -4.34
C SER A 315 18.20 -33.15 -5.27
N ASN A 316 17.53 -34.30 -5.27
CA ASN A 316 17.80 -35.42 -6.19
C ASN A 316 17.12 -35.24 -7.57
N GLY A 317 16.41 -34.14 -7.80
CA GLY A 317 15.68 -33.85 -9.04
C GLY A 317 14.28 -34.44 -9.11
N SER A 318 13.84 -35.21 -8.11
CA SER A 318 12.46 -35.70 -8.03
C SER A 318 11.48 -34.56 -7.78
N THR A 319 10.35 -34.58 -8.47
CA THR A 319 9.26 -33.61 -8.32
C THR A 319 8.01 -34.29 -7.79
N PHE A 320 7.36 -33.67 -6.81
CA PHE A 320 6.11 -34.15 -6.22
C PHE A 320 5.06 -33.04 -6.23
N GLU A 321 3.80 -33.43 -6.37
CA GLU A 321 2.65 -32.55 -6.18
C GLU A 321 2.50 -32.26 -4.67
N ILE A 322 2.31 -30.99 -4.32
CA ILE A 322 2.11 -30.53 -2.95
C ILE A 322 0.65 -30.15 -2.69
N TYR A 323 0.26 -30.14 -1.42
CA TYR A 323 -1.09 -29.77 -0.96
C TYR A 323 -1.07 -28.75 0.21
N GLY A 324 0.11 -28.45 0.76
CA GLY A 324 0.28 -27.36 1.72
C GLY A 324 1.71 -27.26 2.27
N ARG A 325 2.09 -26.06 2.70
CA ARG A 325 3.40 -25.76 3.31
C ARG A 325 3.25 -25.03 4.64
N PHE A 326 4.02 -25.42 5.64
CA PHE A 326 3.87 -24.91 7.00
C PHE A 326 5.22 -24.66 7.68
N SER A 327 5.24 -23.67 8.56
CA SER A 327 6.41 -23.38 9.39
C SER A 327 6.55 -24.28 10.62
N THR A 328 5.43 -24.87 11.08
CA THR A 328 5.34 -25.64 12.33
C THR A 328 4.34 -26.77 12.22
N TYR A 329 4.53 -27.84 13.01
CA TYR A 329 3.60 -28.97 13.10
C TYR A 329 2.21 -28.52 13.55
N LYS A 330 2.14 -27.61 14.53
CA LYS A 330 0.87 -27.01 14.99
C LYS A 330 0.12 -26.30 13.85
N GLY A 331 0.83 -25.73 12.89
CA GLY A 331 0.24 -25.17 11.67
C GLY A 331 -0.35 -26.24 10.76
N ALA A 332 0.41 -27.31 10.53
CA ALA A 332 -0.02 -28.45 9.72
C ALA A 332 -1.20 -29.22 10.35
N GLU A 333 -1.17 -29.45 11.67
CA GLU A 333 -2.26 -30.10 12.41
C GLU A 333 -3.58 -29.36 12.21
N ARG A 334 -3.60 -28.03 12.39
CA ARG A 334 -4.81 -27.22 12.16
C ARG A 334 -5.34 -27.36 10.74
N PHE A 335 -4.45 -27.41 9.75
CA PHE A 335 -4.86 -27.59 8.35
C PHE A 335 -5.48 -28.97 8.12
N LEU A 336 -4.92 -30.02 8.71
CA LEU A 336 -5.44 -31.39 8.63
C LEU A 336 -6.78 -31.55 9.37
N GLU A 337 -6.98 -30.82 10.47
CA GLU A 337 -8.27 -30.75 11.18
C GLU A 337 -9.34 -30.06 10.32
N GLU A 338 -8.98 -29.00 9.58
CA GLU A 338 -9.88 -28.29 8.66
C GLU A 338 -10.16 -29.09 7.37
N LYS A 339 -9.22 -29.96 6.96
CA LYS A 339 -9.31 -30.78 5.73
C LYS A 339 -8.99 -32.26 6.01
N PRO A 340 -9.93 -33.01 6.62
CA PRO A 340 -9.73 -34.40 7.03
C PRO A 340 -9.37 -35.34 5.88
N GLU A 341 -9.73 -35.00 4.64
CA GLU A 341 -9.41 -35.79 3.44
C GLU A 341 -7.90 -36.02 3.24
N PHE A 342 -7.05 -35.16 3.81
CA PHE A 342 -5.60 -35.32 3.77
C PHE A 342 -5.02 -36.09 4.97
N ALA A 343 -5.82 -36.34 6.00
CA ALA A 343 -5.39 -37.06 7.20
C ALA A 343 -5.48 -38.59 7.02
N ASP A 344 -6.40 -39.06 6.17
CA ASP A 344 -6.59 -40.49 5.91
C ASP A 344 -5.36 -41.12 5.24
N ASN A 345 -4.80 -42.16 5.86
CA ASN A 345 -3.59 -42.86 5.42
C ASN A 345 -2.36 -41.94 5.22
N LEU A 346 -2.26 -40.86 6.00
CA LEU A 346 -1.12 -39.94 5.98
C LEU A 346 0.16 -40.57 6.53
N LEU A 347 1.23 -40.56 5.75
CA LEU A 347 2.57 -40.92 6.21
C LEU A 347 3.29 -39.71 6.82
N LEU A 348 3.75 -39.82 8.07
CA LEU A 348 4.59 -38.78 8.69
C LEU A 348 6.07 -39.12 8.53
N ILE A 349 6.82 -38.23 7.88
CA ILE A 349 8.27 -38.38 7.70
C ILE A 349 8.99 -37.25 8.45
N PRO A 350 9.45 -37.48 9.68
CA PRO A 350 10.22 -36.47 10.42
C PRO A 350 11.63 -36.33 9.85
N ILE A 351 12.32 -35.24 10.20
CA ILE A 351 13.75 -35.09 9.87
C ILE A 351 14.51 -36.23 10.57
N ASN A 352 15.20 -37.07 9.79
CA ASN A 352 16.10 -38.09 10.31
C ASN A 352 17.40 -37.44 10.81
N CYS A 353 17.41 -36.98 12.07
CA CYS A 353 18.56 -36.33 12.72
C CYS A 353 18.46 -36.52 14.24
N ASP A 354 19.58 -36.82 14.90
CA ASP A 354 19.63 -37.05 16.35
C ASP A 354 19.40 -35.77 17.19
N ASP A 355 19.47 -34.59 16.57
CA ASP A 355 19.33 -33.27 17.21
C ASP A 355 18.08 -32.50 16.71
N SER A 356 16.90 -32.99 17.09
CA SER A 356 15.62 -32.37 16.79
C SER A 356 15.44 -31.04 17.56
N GLY A 357 15.92 -29.92 17.01
CA GLY A 357 15.74 -28.58 17.60
C GLY A 357 16.84 -27.57 17.28
N GLU A 358 17.99 -28.01 16.76
CA GLU A 358 19.09 -27.08 16.42
C GLU A 358 18.84 -26.30 15.12
N TYR A 359 18.03 -26.82 14.19
CA TYR A 359 17.88 -26.24 12.86
C TYR A 359 17.18 -24.87 12.84
N ASP A 360 16.09 -24.69 13.58
CA ASP A 360 15.46 -23.37 13.75
C ASP A 360 16.34 -22.40 14.56
N ASN A 361 17.27 -22.95 15.34
CA ASN A 361 18.22 -22.18 16.15
C ASN A 361 19.51 -21.82 15.43
N SER A 362 19.73 -22.36 14.21
CA SER A 362 20.89 -22.07 13.39
C SER A 362 20.99 -20.57 13.08
N ALA A 363 22.21 -20.08 12.90
CA ALA A 363 22.44 -18.66 12.64
C ALA A 363 21.71 -18.18 11.37
N ILE A 364 21.65 -19.03 10.34
CA ILE A 364 20.92 -18.72 9.11
C ILE A 364 19.40 -18.71 9.30
N ALA A 365 18.84 -19.67 10.03
CA ALA A 365 17.42 -19.68 10.31
C ALA A 365 17.00 -18.44 11.10
N LYS A 366 17.78 -18.04 12.11
CA LYS A 366 17.54 -16.81 12.89
C LYS A 366 17.62 -15.55 12.03
N ALA A 367 18.65 -15.43 11.19
CA ALA A 367 18.77 -14.31 10.27
C ALA A 367 17.60 -14.24 9.28
N TYR A 368 17.14 -15.38 8.79
CA TYR A 368 16.02 -15.45 7.85
C TYR A 368 14.66 -15.17 8.51
N SER A 369 14.44 -15.66 9.74
CA SER A 369 13.26 -15.30 10.54
C SER A 369 13.17 -13.80 10.79
N GLU A 370 14.30 -13.16 11.10
CA GLU A 370 14.36 -11.70 11.29
C GLU A 370 14.08 -10.94 9.98
N LYS A 371 14.57 -11.43 8.84
CA LYS A 371 14.22 -10.87 7.51
C LYS A 371 12.70 -10.87 7.30
N ILE A 372 12.03 -12.00 7.55
CA ILE A 372 10.57 -12.11 7.40
C ILE A 372 9.88 -11.14 8.37
N ARG A 373 10.26 -11.18 9.65
CA ARG A 373 9.66 -10.33 10.69
C ARG A 373 9.75 -8.86 10.32
N ARG A 374 10.92 -8.40 9.90
CA ARG A 374 11.15 -7.01 9.48
C ARG A 374 10.31 -6.64 8.27
N HIS A 375 10.26 -7.51 7.25
CA HIS A 375 9.44 -7.28 6.06
C HIS A 375 7.96 -7.11 6.40
N VAL A 376 7.42 -7.96 7.29
CA VAL A 376 6.02 -7.87 7.75
C VAL A 376 5.79 -6.60 8.59
N LEU A 377 6.71 -6.25 9.49
CA LEU A 377 6.60 -5.05 10.34
C LEU A 377 6.72 -3.73 9.56
N GLU A 378 7.54 -3.71 8.51
CA GLU A 378 7.74 -2.55 7.62
C GLU A 378 6.64 -2.46 6.55
N ASN A 379 5.79 -3.48 6.41
CA ASN A 379 4.68 -3.47 5.47
C ASN A 379 3.62 -2.47 5.92
N GLN A 380 3.45 -1.41 5.11
CA GLN A 380 2.49 -0.36 5.39
C GLN A 380 1.04 -0.75 5.03
N ASN A 381 0.81 -1.89 4.41
CA ASN A 381 -0.51 -2.34 3.98
C ASN A 381 -0.97 -3.59 4.76
N ALA A 382 -0.81 -3.57 6.09
CA ALA A 382 -1.17 -4.69 6.96
C ALA A 382 -2.64 -5.15 6.86
N THR A 383 -3.53 -4.27 6.40
CA THR A 383 -4.97 -4.48 6.17
C THR A 383 -5.31 -4.72 4.69
N LYS A 384 -4.33 -5.09 3.87
CA LYS A 384 -4.53 -5.60 2.52
C LYS A 384 -3.95 -7.00 2.39
N CYS A 385 -4.61 -7.81 1.58
CA CYS A 385 -4.09 -9.12 1.20
C CYS A 385 -2.93 -8.94 0.21
N ILE A 386 -1.77 -9.54 0.49
CA ILE A 386 -0.60 -9.45 -0.41
C ILE A 386 -0.78 -10.22 -1.74
N HIS A 387 -1.84 -11.00 -1.90
CA HIS A 387 -2.14 -11.71 -3.15
C HIS A 387 -3.17 -11.00 -4.02
N CYS A 388 -4.36 -10.72 -3.48
CA CYS A 388 -5.46 -10.15 -4.25
C CYS A 388 -5.56 -8.63 -4.14
N GLU A 389 -4.73 -8.02 -3.28
CA GLU A 389 -4.67 -6.57 -2.99
C GLU A 389 -5.95 -5.95 -2.42
N ASN A 390 -7.02 -6.74 -2.24
CA ASN A 390 -8.26 -6.32 -1.59
C ASN A 390 -8.07 -6.12 -0.08
N GLY A 391 -9.02 -5.40 0.52
CA GLY A 391 -9.07 -5.18 1.96
C GLY A 391 -9.10 -6.50 2.74
N LEU A 392 -8.44 -6.50 3.89
CA LEU A 392 -8.24 -7.68 4.71
C LEU A 392 -8.89 -7.47 6.08
N SER A 393 -9.86 -8.32 6.38
CA SER A 393 -10.40 -8.50 7.73
C SER A 393 -9.75 -9.70 8.42
N PHE A 394 -9.84 -9.74 9.75
CA PHE A 394 -9.29 -10.84 10.55
C PHE A 394 -10.41 -11.81 10.96
N PRO A 395 -10.13 -13.12 11.11
CA PRO A 395 -8.82 -13.77 11.06
C PRO A 395 -8.25 -13.89 9.63
N ALA A 396 -6.92 -13.75 9.52
CA ALA A 396 -6.16 -13.85 8.28
C ALA A 396 -5.01 -14.84 8.42
N MET A 397 -4.41 -15.26 7.31
CA MET A 397 -3.23 -16.12 7.31
C MET A 397 -1.97 -15.28 7.14
N LEU A 398 -0.99 -15.46 8.01
CA LEU A 398 0.34 -14.90 7.82
C LEU A 398 1.18 -15.90 7.03
N ILE A 399 1.67 -15.48 5.87
CA ILE A 399 2.42 -16.34 4.96
C ILE A 399 3.79 -15.75 4.59
N GLU A 400 4.64 -16.64 4.08
CA GLU A 400 5.84 -16.30 3.32
C GLU A 400 5.68 -16.81 1.88
N VAL A 401 5.89 -15.91 0.92
CA VAL A 401 5.99 -16.23 -0.50
C VAL A 401 7.44 -16.52 -0.84
N GLN A 402 7.73 -17.79 -1.12
CA GLN A 402 9.03 -18.26 -1.56
C GLN A 402 8.84 -19.32 -2.65
N GLU A 403 8.99 -18.89 -3.90
CA GLU A 403 8.74 -19.69 -5.10
C GLU A 403 9.74 -19.30 -6.21
N GLU A 404 10.09 -20.24 -7.08
CA GLU A 404 10.99 -19.99 -8.20
C GLU A 404 10.39 -18.96 -9.17
N GLY A 405 11.17 -17.96 -9.58
CA GLY A 405 10.72 -16.91 -10.49
C GLY A 405 9.84 -15.82 -9.85
N ILE A 406 9.41 -15.99 -8.60
CA ILE A 406 8.60 -15.00 -7.87
C ILE A 406 9.47 -14.25 -6.84
N PRO A 407 9.39 -12.91 -6.76
CA PRO A 407 10.07 -12.16 -5.70
C PRO A 407 9.61 -12.59 -4.31
N PHE A 408 10.56 -12.62 -3.35
CA PHE A 408 10.23 -12.78 -1.94
C PHE A 408 9.21 -11.74 -1.48
N ASP A 409 8.18 -12.21 -0.78
CA ASP A 409 7.21 -11.38 -0.06
C ASP A 409 6.75 -12.10 1.22
N ALA A 410 6.21 -11.35 2.19
CA ALA A 410 5.64 -11.90 3.41
C ALA A 410 4.59 -10.95 3.98
N GLY A 411 3.46 -11.49 4.43
CA GLY A 411 2.35 -10.67 4.88
C GLY A 411 1.07 -11.46 5.08
N ASN A 412 -0.01 -10.73 5.34
CA ASN A 412 -1.30 -11.32 5.60
C ASN A 412 -2.06 -11.54 4.28
N ILE A 413 -2.84 -12.62 4.23
CA ILE A 413 -3.73 -12.95 3.13
C ILE A 413 -5.07 -13.44 3.66
N HIS A 414 -6.11 -13.37 2.81
CA HIS A 414 -7.36 -14.07 3.06
C HIS A 414 -7.12 -15.58 3.07
N VAL A 415 -7.91 -16.32 3.86
CA VAL A 415 -7.78 -17.79 3.94
C VAL A 415 -8.01 -18.43 2.56
N GLU A 416 -8.97 -17.91 1.81
CA GLU A 416 -9.30 -18.33 0.44
C GLU A 416 -8.27 -17.93 -0.61
N CYS A 417 -7.40 -16.96 -0.31
CA CYS A 417 -6.32 -16.55 -1.21
C CYS A 417 -5.05 -17.40 -1.05
N LEU A 418 -5.05 -18.34 -0.09
CA LEU A 418 -3.91 -19.23 0.18
C LEU A 418 -3.64 -20.14 -1.01
N ARG A 419 -2.46 -20.00 -1.60
CA ARG A 419 -1.93 -20.90 -2.62
C ARG A 419 -1.22 -22.06 -1.95
N VAL A 420 -1.10 -23.16 -2.68
CA VAL A 420 -0.44 -24.37 -2.18
C VAL A 420 1.06 -24.14 -1.95
N SER A 421 1.70 -23.31 -2.78
CA SER A 421 3.09 -22.90 -2.62
C SER A 421 3.31 -21.89 -1.49
N ASP A 422 2.28 -21.31 -0.88
CA ASP A 422 2.49 -20.35 0.20
C ASP A 422 2.89 -21.07 1.49
N ARG A 423 3.95 -20.60 2.11
CA ARG A 423 4.39 -21.14 3.39
C ARG A 423 3.65 -20.46 4.52
N VAL A 424 2.74 -21.19 5.15
CA VAL A 424 1.97 -20.68 6.29
C VAL A 424 2.89 -20.51 7.51
N LEU A 425 3.03 -19.27 7.95
CA LEU A 425 3.79 -18.91 9.14
C LEU A 425 2.93 -18.94 10.40
N GLY A 426 1.67 -18.55 10.29
CA GLY A 426 0.72 -18.49 11.39
C GLY A 426 -0.66 -17.96 10.98
N LYS A 427 -1.52 -17.73 11.98
CA LYS A 427 -2.79 -17.04 11.83
C LYS A 427 -2.67 -15.68 12.52
N THR A 428 -3.19 -14.64 11.89
CA THR A 428 -3.29 -13.31 12.47
C THR A 428 -4.72 -13.09 12.91
N GLY A 429 -4.91 -12.82 14.19
CA GLY A 429 -6.19 -12.45 14.77
C GLY A 429 -6.09 -11.06 15.38
N ASN A 430 -7.23 -10.39 15.47
CA ASN A 430 -7.38 -9.23 16.33
C ASN A 430 -8.57 -9.53 17.24
N GLY A 431 -8.34 -9.71 18.55
CA GLY A 431 -9.35 -10.23 19.49
C GLY A 431 -10.63 -9.38 19.59
N GLU A 432 -10.60 -8.14 19.10
CA GLU A 432 -11.76 -7.24 18.98
C GLU A 432 -12.52 -7.41 17.65
N VAL A 433 -11.85 -7.78 16.54
CA VAL A 433 -12.45 -7.90 15.19
C VAL A 433 -13.17 -9.24 15.00
N GLU A 434 -12.76 -10.28 15.74
CA GLU A 434 -13.52 -11.55 15.81
C GLU A 434 -14.97 -11.35 16.32
N GLN A 435 -15.27 -10.20 16.94
CA GLN A 435 -16.61 -9.84 17.43
C GLN A 435 -17.47 -9.05 16.42
N THR A 436 -16.93 -8.73 15.23
CA THR A 436 -17.62 -7.91 14.21
C THR A 436 -17.54 -8.55 12.81
N PRO A 437 -18.27 -9.65 12.56
CA PRO A 437 -18.21 -10.40 11.30
C PRO A 437 -18.70 -9.60 10.07
N GLU A 438 -19.36 -8.46 10.29
CA GLU A 438 -19.92 -7.64 9.23
C GLU A 438 -18.84 -6.89 8.41
N PHE A 439 -17.63 -6.72 8.97
CA PHE A 439 -16.51 -6.08 8.25
C PHE A 439 -15.74 -7.05 7.37
N SER A 440 -16.44 -7.75 6.47
CA SER A 440 -15.84 -8.72 5.56
C SER A 440 -14.91 -8.04 4.54
N ASN A 441 -13.64 -8.43 4.55
CA ASN A 441 -12.60 -8.00 3.60
C ASN A 441 -12.44 -6.47 3.49
N PHE A 442 -12.51 -5.78 4.64
CA PHE A 442 -12.51 -4.32 4.72
C PHE A 442 -11.12 -3.73 5.07
N ASP A 443 -10.68 -2.71 4.32
CA ASP A 443 -9.41 -2.02 4.57
C ASP A 443 -9.57 -0.85 5.57
N PHE A 444 -9.43 -1.15 6.86
CA PHE A 444 -9.58 -0.16 7.93
C PHE A 444 -8.57 0.98 7.87
N ASN A 445 -7.30 0.70 7.55
CA ASN A 445 -6.28 1.75 7.47
C ASN A 445 -6.63 2.74 6.36
N LYS A 446 -7.03 2.21 5.20
CA LYS A 446 -7.42 3.05 4.07
C LYS A 446 -8.66 3.88 4.42
N TRP A 447 -9.69 3.27 5.01
CA TRP A 447 -10.89 3.99 5.43
C TRP A 447 -10.56 5.17 6.35
N ILE A 448 -9.82 4.93 7.44
CA ILE A 448 -9.47 5.99 8.41
C ILE A 448 -8.64 7.09 7.74
N SER A 449 -7.69 6.73 6.87
CA SER A 449 -6.86 7.70 6.16
C SER A 449 -7.65 8.64 5.24
N LEU A 450 -8.81 8.18 4.75
CA LEU A 450 -9.66 8.95 3.84
C LEU A 450 -10.67 9.85 4.56
N LEU A 451 -10.91 9.66 5.86
CA LEU A 451 -11.93 10.41 6.61
C LEU A 451 -11.53 11.88 6.87
N ASP A 452 -10.25 12.23 6.82
CA ASP A 452 -9.80 13.61 7.07
C ASP A 452 -10.43 14.60 6.07
N ARG A 453 -11.22 15.54 6.60
CA ARG A 453 -11.95 16.57 5.84
C ARG A 453 -12.75 16.01 4.65
N SER A 454 -13.39 14.86 4.85
CA SER A 454 -14.18 14.17 3.82
C SER A 454 -15.66 14.05 4.23
N GLN A 455 -16.51 13.44 3.38
CA GLN A 455 -17.95 13.26 3.62
C GLN A 455 -18.73 14.54 3.94
N GLY A 456 -18.32 15.68 3.38
CA GLY A 456 -18.89 16.99 3.72
C GLY A 456 -20.42 17.08 3.56
N LEU A 457 -20.98 16.50 2.50
CA LEU A 457 -22.42 16.45 2.29
C LEU A 457 -23.13 15.72 3.45
N TRP A 458 -22.65 14.51 3.78
CA TRP A 458 -23.30 13.63 4.76
C TRP A 458 -23.23 14.20 6.16
N GLY A 459 -22.10 14.84 6.50
CA GLY A 459 -21.96 15.62 7.74
C GLY A 459 -23.01 16.73 7.82
N GLY A 460 -23.11 17.57 6.79
CA GLY A 460 -24.09 18.66 6.73
C GLY A 460 -25.54 18.17 6.82
N LEU A 461 -25.90 17.12 6.08
CA LEU A 461 -27.25 16.55 6.10
C LEU A 461 -27.67 16.01 7.47
N ARG A 462 -26.74 15.55 8.31
CA ARG A 462 -27.04 15.09 9.67
C ARG A 462 -27.38 16.25 10.61
N GLU A 463 -26.78 17.41 10.41
CA GLU A 463 -27.02 18.59 11.25
C GLU A 463 -28.24 19.42 10.83
N THR A 464 -28.47 19.53 9.52
CA THR A 464 -29.34 20.58 8.99
C THR A 464 -30.73 20.07 8.58
N VAL A 465 -30.86 18.80 8.16
CA VAL A 465 -32.11 18.26 7.57
C VAL A 465 -32.78 17.24 8.51
N ASN A 466 -33.95 17.60 9.04
CA ASN A 466 -34.73 16.78 9.98
C ASN A 466 -35.70 15.77 9.31
N GLN A 467 -35.58 15.56 7.99
CA GLN A 467 -36.39 14.56 7.28
C GLN A 467 -35.73 13.18 7.34
N PRO A 468 -36.51 12.10 7.56
CA PRO A 468 -35.95 10.76 7.69
C PRO A 468 -35.49 10.19 6.34
N VAL A 469 -36.23 10.46 5.26
CA VAL A 469 -35.81 10.19 3.88
C VAL A 469 -35.40 11.50 3.22
N LYS A 470 -34.20 11.54 2.64
CA LYS A 470 -33.60 12.74 2.07
C LYS A 470 -33.39 12.53 0.57
N ASN A 471 -33.74 13.51 -0.25
CA ASN A 471 -33.36 13.53 -1.66
C ASN A 471 -32.08 14.35 -1.79
N VAL A 472 -31.06 13.73 -2.37
CA VAL A 472 -29.72 14.28 -2.56
C VAL A 472 -29.48 14.44 -4.04
N PHE A 473 -29.10 15.65 -4.45
CA PHE A 473 -28.76 15.92 -5.84
C PHE A 473 -27.25 15.84 -6.03
N TRP A 474 -26.85 14.91 -6.89
CA TRP A 474 -25.48 14.76 -7.36
C TRP A 474 -25.28 15.64 -8.59
N ASN A 475 -24.26 16.49 -8.56
CA ASN A 475 -23.90 17.33 -9.70
C ASN A 475 -22.99 16.54 -10.65
N SER A 476 -23.56 15.86 -11.65
CA SER A 476 -22.80 15.03 -12.61
C SER A 476 -21.93 15.84 -13.57
N ASN A 477 -22.22 17.14 -13.73
CA ASN A 477 -21.52 18.04 -14.65
C ASN A 477 -21.14 19.37 -13.96
N PRO A 478 -20.13 19.37 -13.10
CA PRO A 478 -19.69 20.60 -12.44
C PRO A 478 -19.21 21.63 -13.48
N LEU A 479 -19.75 22.84 -13.44
CA LEU A 479 -19.47 23.93 -14.40
C LEU A 479 -18.01 24.46 -14.38
N GLY A 480 -17.16 23.94 -13.49
CA GLY A 480 -15.79 24.41 -13.29
C GLY A 480 -14.77 23.74 -14.21
N ASP A 481 -13.69 24.46 -14.51
CA ASP A 481 -12.47 23.92 -15.12
C ASP A 481 -11.45 23.65 -14.00
N PRO A 482 -11.13 22.38 -13.67
CA PRO A 482 -10.14 22.04 -12.65
C PRO A 482 -8.76 22.68 -12.89
N ASN A 483 -8.45 23.05 -14.13
CA ASN A 483 -7.21 23.72 -14.54
C ASN A 483 -7.35 25.22 -14.75
N GLY A 484 -8.53 25.78 -14.52
CA GLY A 484 -8.84 27.20 -14.73
C GLY A 484 -7.93 28.15 -13.95
N ALA A 485 -7.55 29.27 -14.55
CA ALA A 485 -6.65 30.24 -13.93
C ALA A 485 -7.37 31.28 -13.04
N TYR A 486 -8.70 31.26 -13.02
CA TYR A 486 -9.53 32.26 -12.37
C TYR A 486 -10.52 31.62 -11.40
N CYS A 487 -10.88 32.36 -10.35
CA CYS A 487 -11.92 32.02 -9.38
C CYS A 487 -12.76 33.25 -9.05
N ILE A 488 -13.88 33.05 -8.37
CA ILE A 488 -14.79 34.15 -7.98
C ILE A 488 -14.57 34.47 -6.51
N LYS A 489 -14.22 35.73 -6.25
CA LYS A 489 -14.04 36.30 -4.93
C LYS A 489 -15.32 37.01 -4.50
N VAL A 490 -15.76 36.72 -3.28
CA VAL A 490 -16.91 37.35 -2.62
C VAL A 490 -16.37 38.27 -1.53
N LYS A 491 -16.71 39.56 -1.61
CA LYS A 491 -16.49 40.53 -0.53
C LYS A 491 -17.75 40.59 0.32
N MET A 492 -17.61 40.46 1.63
CA MET A 492 -18.70 40.50 2.59
C MET A 492 -18.82 41.88 3.22
N LYS A 493 -20.01 42.26 3.72
CA LYS A 493 -20.23 43.58 4.36
C LYS A 493 -19.39 43.84 5.61
N ASP A 494 -18.86 42.80 6.25
CA ASP A 494 -17.95 42.90 7.40
C ASP A 494 -16.47 43.00 6.98
N GLU A 495 -16.21 43.27 5.69
CA GLU A 495 -14.89 43.33 5.05
C GLU A 495 -14.16 41.99 4.94
N THR A 496 -14.78 40.87 5.33
CA THR A 496 -14.20 39.54 5.12
C THR A 496 -14.28 39.12 3.66
N ILE A 497 -13.39 38.20 3.27
CA ILE A 497 -13.27 37.69 1.91
C ILE A 497 -13.52 36.19 1.91
N GLN A 498 -14.37 35.75 0.99
CA GLN A 498 -14.62 34.34 0.70
C GLN A 498 -14.44 34.08 -0.79
N TYR A 499 -14.41 32.80 -1.16
CA TYR A 499 -14.37 32.37 -2.56
C TYR A 499 -15.51 31.39 -2.82
N CYS A 500 -16.06 31.39 -4.03
CA CYS A 500 -17.06 30.41 -4.42
C CYS A 500 -16.44 29.00 -4.37
N LEU A 501 -17.12 28.10 -3.65
CA LEU A 501 -16.71 26.72 -3.48
C LEU A 501 -17.65 25.79 -4.22
N GLU A 502 -17.10 24.73 -4.80
CA GLU A 502 -17.84 23.58 -5.31
C GLU A 502 -17.25 22.34 -4.67
N ARG A 503 -18.12 21.49 -4.09
CA ARG A 503 -17.71 20.31 -3.34
C ARG A 503 -16.62 20.63 -2.27
N GLY A 504 -16.75 21.81 -1.64
CA GLY A 504 -15.84 22.30 -0.59
C GLY A 504 -14.46 22.78 -1.06
N LYS A 505 -14.23 22.89 -2.38
CA LYS A 505 -12.98 23.39 -2.96
C LYS A 505 -13.24 24.66 -3.76
N VAL A 506 -12.26 25.58 -3.78
CA VAL A 506 -12.34 26.81 -4.56
C VAL A 506 -12.55 26.46 -6.03
N GLN A 507 -13.66 26.92 -6.60
CA GLN A 507 -13.97 26.61 -7.98
C GLN A 507 -13.15 27.46 -8.93
N ARG A 508 -12.70 26.79 -9.99
CA ARG A 508 -11.77 27.32 -10.98
C ARG A 508 -12.47 27.39 -12.34
N TYR A 509 -12.10 28.40 -13.11
CA TYR A 509 -12.72 28.71 -14.39
C TYR A 509 -11.67 29.27 -15.37
N ASN A 510 -11.96 29.17 -16.67
CA ASN A 510 -11.36 30.05 -17.65
C ASN A 510 -11.92 31.49 -17.50
N LEU A 511 -11.25 32.48 -18.08
CA LEU A 511 -11.61 33.89 -17.87
C LEU A 511 -13.04 34.23 -18.35
N GLY A 512 -13.44 33.72 -19.52
CA GLY A 512 -14.76 34.02 -20.09
C GLY A 512 -15.90 33.50 -19.22
N VAL A 513 -15.79 32.24 -18.77
CA VAL A 513 -16.75 31.61 -17.87
C VAL A 513 -16.74 32.29 -16.49
N ALA A 514 -15.57 32.65 -15.97
CA ALA A 514 -15.47 33.36 -14.68
C ALA A 514 -16.23 34.70 -14.72
N GLN A 515 -16.10 35.45 -15.81
CA GLN A 515 -16.79 36.72 -15.98
C GLN A 515 -18.30 36.55 -16.07
N ASP A 516 -18.77 35.60 -16.89
CA ASP A 516 -20.20 35.33 -17.03
C ASP A 516 -20.86 34.90 -15.71
N ILE A 517 -20.23 34.00 -14.94
CA ILE A 517 -20.75 33.60 -13.63
C ILE A 517 -20.71 34.77 -12.64
N CYS A 518 -19.64 35.56 -12.66
CA CYS A 518 -19.53 36.75 -11.80
C CYS A 518 -20.67 37.75 -12.08
N ASP A 519 -20.96 38.00 -13.36
CA ASP A 519 -22.02 38.92 -13.78
C ASP A 519 -23.41 38.38 -13.36
N ARG A 520 -23.64 37.06 -13.50
CA ARG A 520 -24.88 36.42 -13.02
C ARG A 520 -25.06 36.52 -11.51
N LEU A 521 -24.02 36.27 -10.72
CA LEU A 521 -24.06 36.39 -9.26
C LEU A 521 -24.29 37.84 -8.81
N GLU A 522 -23.66 38.80 -9.49
CA GLU A 522 -23.84 40.22 -9.18
C GLU A 522 -25.26 40.70 -9.52
N ASN A 523 -25.83 40.26 -10.65
CA ASN A 523 -27.23 40.52 -10.99
C ASN A 523 -28.18 39.93 -9.93
N TRP A 524 -27.96 38.67 -9.54
CA TRP A 524 -28.78 38.03 -8.48
C TRP A 524 -28.68 38.79 -7.16
N ARG A 525 -27.48 39.27 -6.78
CA ARG A 525 -27.27 40.09 -5.59
C ARG A 525 -28.08 41.38 -5.67
N LEU A 526 -28.00 42.12 -6.77
CA LEU A 526 -28.73 43.37 -6.96
C LEU A 526 -30.25 43.17 -6.89
N ASP A 527 -30.77 42.10 -7.51
CA ASP A 527 -32.20 41.80 -7.47
C ASP A 527 -32.66 41.34 -6.08
N SER A 528 -31.83 40.58 -5.35
CA SER A 528 -32.11 40.18 -3.96
C SER A 528 -32.25 41.38 -3.02
N ILE A 529 -31.45 42.43 -3.23
CA ILE A 529 -31.50 43.68 -2.46
C ILE A 529 -32.77 44.47 -2.80
N LYS A 530 -33.16 44.56 -4.08
CA LYS A 530 -34.42 45.20 -4.49
C LYS A 530 -35.63 44.51 -3.85
N GLY A 531 -35.58 43.19 -3.71
CA GLY A 531 -36.60 42.38 -3.04
C GLY A 531 -36.57 42.43 -1.50
N ASN A 532 -35.69 43.23 -0.89
CA ASN A 532 -35.46 43.29 0.56
C ASN A 532 -35.16 41.91 1.20
N ASN A 533 -34.47 41.04 0.46
CA ASN A 533 -34.08 39.71 0.87
C ASN A 533 -32.65 39.42 0.36
N PRO A 534 -31.63 40.06 0.97
CA PRO A 534 -30.28 40.09 0.42
C PRO A 534 -29.63 38.72 0.38
N LEU A 535 -28.69 38.53 -0.56
CA LEU A 535 -27.79 37.38 -0.58
C LEU A 535 -26.83 37.41 0.61
N CYS A 536 -26.81 36.32 1.36
CA CYS A 536 -26.00 36.16 2.55
C CYS A 536 -25.20 34.85 2.52
N LEU A 537 -24.12 34.83 3.28
CA LEU A 537 -23.35 33.65 3.61
C LEU A 537 -23.33 33.49 5.14
N SER A 538 -23.47 32.26 5.63
CA SER A 538 -23.28 31.99 7.06
C SER A 538 -21.82 32.25 7.48
N THR A 539 -21.59 32.63 8.73
CA THR A 539 -20.24 32.90 9.26
C THR A 539 -19.31 31.67 9.19
N ASN A 540 -19.84 30.46 9.27
CA ASN A 540 -19.10 29.22 9.02
C ASN A 540 -18.93 28.88 7.52
N GLY A 541 -19.58 29.64 6.64
CA GLY A 541 -19.52 29.54 5.18
C GLY A 541 -20.08 28.23 4.62
N GLU A 542 -21.09 27.65 5.27
CA GLU A 542 -21.76 26.41 4.87
C GLU A 542 -23.07 26.66 4.12
N VAL A 543 -23.74 27.78 4.40
CA VAL A 543 -25.04 28.12 3.81
C VAL A 543 -24.90 29.42 3.03
N PHE A 544 -25.25 29.36 1.75
CA PHE A 544 -25.29 30.50 0.83
C PHE A 544 -26.69 30.59 0.20
N GLY A 545 -27.23 31.79 0.13
CA GLY A 545 -28.53 32.03 -0.50
C GLY A 545 -29.12 33.35 -0.04
N THR A 546 -30.38 33.61 -0.39
CA THR A 546 -31.07 34.77 0.18
C THR A 546 -31.29 34.59 1.69
N GLN A 547 -31.38 35.68 2.45
CA GLN A 547 -31.55 35.63 3.90
C GLN A 547 -32.72 34.73 4.34
N LEU A 548 -33.86 34.82 3.64
CA LEU A 548 -35.03 33.98 3.90
C LEU A 548 -34.77 32.50 3.59
N GLU A 549 -34.12 32.19 2.48
CA GLU A 549 -33.79 30.80 2.10
C GLU A 549 -32.80 30.17 3.07
N ALA A 550 -31.75 30.90 3.45
CA ALA A 550 -30.75 30.42 4.39
C ALA A 550 -31.38 30.06 5.75
N HIS A 551 -32.32 30.86 6.26
CA HIS A 551 -33.06 30.54 7.48
C HIS A 551 -34.06 29.40 7.30
N ARG A 552 -34.68 29.22 6.12
CA ARG A 552 -35.56 28.07 5.84
C ARG A 552 -34.80 26.76 5.80
N LEU A 553 -33.57 26.79 5.30
CA LEU A 553 -32.74 25.60 5.11
C LEU A 553 -32.13 25.09 6.42
N SER A 554 -31.99 25.93 7.44
CA SER A 554 -31.34 25.57 8.72
C SER A 554 -32.33 25.39 9.87
N SER A 555 -32.15 24.33 10.64
CA SER A 555 -32.85 24.08 11.91
C SER A 555 -32.33 24.93 13.08
N LYS A 556 -31.16 25.57 12.92
CA LYS A 556 -30.49 26.42 13.91
C LYS A 556 -30.50 27.89 13.47
N LEU A 557 -30.48 28.81 14.43
CA LEU A 557 -30.29 30.24 14.16
C LEU A 557 -28.89 30.42 13.51
N LEU A 558 -28.85 30.94 12.29
CA LEU A 558 -27.61 31.19 11.56
C LEU A 558 -27.20 32.65 11.72
N ASP A 559 -25.93 32.88 12.05
CA ASP A 559 -25.32 34.19 11.88
C ASP A 559 -24.97 34.37 10.39
N LEU A 560 -25.68 35.29 9.75
CA LEU A 560 -25.59 35.55 8.31
C LEU A 560 -24.89 36.88 8.07
N VAL A 561 -23.92 36.89 7.15
CA VAL A 561 -23.24 38.09 6.67
C VAL A 561 -23.66 38.34 5.23
N GLU A 562 -24.09 39.56 4.92
CA GLU A 562 -24.51 39.95 3.58
C GLU A 562 -23.33 40.05 2.60
N CYS A 563 -23.55 39.59 1.37
CA CYS A 563 -22.60 39.71 0.28
C CYS A 563 -22.58 41.14 -0.25
N GLU A 564 -21.42 41.78 -0.22
CA GLU A 564 -21.22 43.16 -0.70
C GLU A 564 -21.00 43.21 -2.22
N SER A 565 -20.12 42.33 -2.74
CA SER A 565 -19.80 42.29 -4.18
C SER A 565 -19.15 40.98 -4.61
N PHE A 566 -19.34 40.61 -5.88
CA PHE A 566 -18.61 39.52 -6.54
C PHE A 566 -17.56 40.07 -7.50
N SER A 567 -16.40 39.42 -7.59
CA SER A 567 -15.33 39.83 -8.51
C SER A 567 -14.50 38.63 -8.99
N VAL A 568 -13.98 38.72 -10.22
CA VAL A 568 -13.05 37.72 -10.76
C VAL A 568 -11.65 37.95 -10.19
N ALA A 569 -11.04 36.88 -9.68
CA ALA A 569 -9.67 36.88 -9.15
C ALA A 569 -8.81 35.81 -9.84
N LYS A 570 -7.49 36.01 -9.88
CA LYS A 570 -6.56 34.96 -10.31
C LYS A 570 -6.41 33.92 -9.20
N PHE A 571 -6.59 32.67 -9.56
CA PHE A 571 -6.36 31.55 -8.66
C PHE A 571 -4.88 31.44 -8.29
N THR A 572 -4.60 31.10 -7.03
CA THR A 572 -3.25 30.78 -6.55
C THR A 572 -3.29 29.59 -5.61
N ARG A 573 -2.16 28.89 -5.46
CA ARG A 573 -2.04 27.81 -4.47
C ARG A 573 -2.32 28.30 -3.05
N GLY A 574 -1.95 29.55 -2.72
CA GLY A 574 -2.24 30.16 -1.41
C GLY A 574 -3.74 30.28 -1.15
N ILE A 575 -4.54 30.66 -2.15
CA ILE A 575 -6.00 30.69 -2.05
C ILE A 575 -6.55 29.28 -1.78
N ALA A 576 -6.08 28.27 -2.52
CA ALA A 576 -6.53 26.90 -2.29
C ALA A 576 -6.17 26.37 -0.90
N MET A 577 -4.97 26.67 -0.39
CA MET A 577 -4.53 26.22 0.93
C MET A 577 -5.37 26.81 2.08
N GLU A 578 -5.80 28.06 1.93
CA GLU A 578 -6.59 28.77 2.95
C GLU A 578 -8.09 28.42 2.87
N TYR A 579 -8.65 28.33 1.65
CA TYR A 579 -10.10 28.30 1.44
C TYR A 579 -10.67 26.93 1.03
N ASN A 580 -9.84 25.94 0.67
CA ASN A 580 -10.35 24.59 0.48
C ASN A 580 -10.71 23.99 1.85
N LYS A 581 -11.99 23.72 2.04
CA LYS A 581 -12.52 23.17 3.30
C LYS A 581 -12.46 21.65 3.32
N LEU A 582 -12.69 21.02 2.17
CA LEU A 582 -12.86 19.57 2.07
C LEU A 582 -11.92 18.92 1.06
N ASN A 583 -11.48 17.71 1.38
CA ASN A 583 -10.79 16.80 0.47
C ASN A 583 -11.80 16.11 -0.45
N ASN A 584 -12.91 15.64 0.11
CA ASN A 584 -14.02 15.01 -0.61
C ASN A 584 -15.37 15.46 -0.04
N PHE A 585 -16.34 15.68 -0.91
CA PHE A 585 -17.68 16.12 -0.54
C PHE A 585 -18.65 14.95 -0.36
N TYR A 586 -18.61 13.97 -1.27
CA TYR A 586 -19.45 12.76 -1.22
C TYR A 586 -18.69 11.57 -0.62
N ALA A 587 -17.42 11.39 -0.96
CA ALA A 587 -16.62 10.26 -0.55
C ALA A 587 -15.90 10.49 0.80
N PRO A 588 -15.35 9.45 1.46
CA PRO A 588 -15.48 8.03 1.12
C PRO A 588 -16.85 7.43 1.47
N LEU A 589 -17.25 6.37 0.76
CA LEU A 589 -18.45 5.57 1.05
C LEU A 589 -18.13 4.09 0.90
N VAL A 590 -18.89 3.22 1.58
CA VAL A 590 -18.75 1.77 1.47
C VAL A 590 -19.83 1.20 0.54
N ALA A 591 -19.42 0.37 -0.40
CA ALA A 591 -20.28 -0.42 -1.27
C ALA A 591 -20.09 -1.93 -1.00
N PHE A 592 -21.09 -2.73 -1.39
CA PHE A 592 -21.06 -4.18 -1.21
C PHE A 592 -20.85 -4.88 -2.55
N THR A 593 -19.87 -5.76 -2.61
CA THR A 593 -19.54 -6.53 -3.81
C THR A 593 -19.63 -8.02 -3.51
N ASN A 594 -20.28 -8.77 -4.39
CA ASN A 594 -20.35 -10.22 -4.28
C ASN A 594 -18.97 -10.82 -4.57
N ILE A 595 -18.46 -11.65 -3.66
CA ILE A 595 -17.11 -12.23 -3.80
C ILE A 595 -17.03 -13.19 -5.00
N VAL A 596 -18.12 -13.89 -5.32
CA VAL A 596 -18.16 -14.92 -6.38
C VAL A 596 -18.26 -14.29 -7.77
N THR A 597 -19.12 -13.29 -7.95
CA THR A 597 -19.35 -12.67 -9.26
C THR A 597 -18.45 -11.46 -9.51
N GLY A 598 -17.97 -10.80 -8.45
CA GLY A 598 -17.25 -9.53 -8.54
C GLY A 598 -18.14 -8.32 -8.84
N GLU A 599 -19.47 -8.50 -8.86
CA GLU A 599 -20.45 -7.45 -9.14
C GLU A 599 -20.99 -6.83 -7.84
N TYR A 600 -21.44 -5.58 -7.93
CA TYR A 600 -22.10 -4.92 -6.80
C TYR A 600 -23.42 -5.60 -6.45
N ILE A 601 -23.71 -5.70 -5.16
CA ILE A 601 -24.95 -6.30 -4.66
C ILE A 601 -26.09 -5.27 -4.77
N THR A 602 -27.18 -5.68 -5.40
CA THR A 602 -28.38 -4.85 -5.61
C THR A 602 -29.64 -5.50 -5.02
N PHE A 603 -30.63 -4.69 -4.66
CA PHE A 603 -31.95 -5.14 -4.20
C PHE A 603 -33.06 -4.31 -4.87
N ASN A 604 -33.97 -4.93 -5.63
CA ASN A 604 -35.06 -4.24 -6.34
C ASN A 604 -34.59 -3.01 -7.17
N ASN A 605 -33.53 -3.18 -7.96
CA ASN A 605 -32.85 -2.11 -8.71
C ASN A 605 -32.26 -0.98 -7.85
N LEU A 606 -32.11 -1.20 -6.54
CA LEU A 606 -31.41 -0.30 -5.64
C LEU A 606 -29.99 -0.81 -5.41
N ILE A 607 -29.05 0.12 -5.29
CA ILE A 607 -27.70 -0.14 -4.78
C ILE A 607 -27.48 0.66 -3.51
N PHE A 608 -26.87 0.03 -2.51
CA PHE A 608 -26.71 0.60 -1.19
C PHE A 608 -25.29 1.09 -0.96
N LEU A 609 -25.17 2.31 -0.45
CA LEU A 609 -23.91 2.87 0.04
C LEU A 609 -24.03 3.17 1.53
N ILE A 610 -22.92 3.05 2.26
CA ILE A 610 -22.89 3.29 3.71
C ILE A 610 -21.86 4.38 4.03
N THR A 611 -22.29 5.38 4.80
CA THR A 611 -21.41 6.47 5.25
C THR A 611 -20.58 6.07 6.46
N ASN A 612 -21.16 5.26 7.36
CA ASN A 612 -20.50 4.82 8.58
C ASN A 612 -20.54 3.29 8.71
N PRO A 613 -19.44 2.58 8.38
CA PRO A 613 -19.45 1.13 8.43
C PRO A 613 -19.50 0.57 9.86
N THR A 614 -19.33 1.36 10.92
CA THR A 614 -19.54 0.87 12.30
C THR A 614 -21.00 0.58 12.64
N GLU A 615 -21.93 1.07 11.82
CA GLU A 615 -23.36 0.82 11.98
C GLU A 615 -23.87 -0.37 11.14
N LEU A 616 -23.00 -1.04 10.38
CA LEU A 616 -23.38 -2.06 9.37
C LEU A 616 -24.32 -3.13 9.93
N LYS A 617 -24.04 -3.63 11.13
CA LYS A 617 -24.86 -4.64 11.80
C LYS A 617 -26.35 -4.25 11.86
N HIS A 618 -26.65 -3.01 12.20
CA HIS A 618 -28.03 -2.53 12.31
C HIS A 618 -28.72 -2.47 10.93
N TYR A 619 -27.97 -2.14 9.88
CA TYR A 619 -28.49 -2.15 8.51
C TYR A 619 -28.77 -3.57 8.04
N ILE A 620 -27.82 -4.49 8.21
CA ILE A 620 -27.97 -5.88 7.80
C ILE A 620 -29.14 -6.56 8.52
N GLU A 621 -29.30 -6.35 9.83
CA GLU A 621 -30.44 -6.85 10.61
C GLU A 621 -31.79 -6.25 10.19
N ASN A 622 -31.80 -5.03 9.64
CA ASN A 622 -33.00 -4.43 9.07
C ASN A 622 -33.33 -5.02 7.70
N TRP A 623 -32.33 -5.15 6.85
CA TRP A 623 -32.45 -5.70 5.50
C TRP A 623 -32.94 -7.15 5.50
N SER A 624 -32.47 -7.96 6.47
CA SER A 624 -32.94 -9.34 6.61
C SER A 624 -34.43 -9.46 6.96
N LYS A 625 -35.06 -8.40 7.49
CA LYS A 625 -36.50 -8.38 7.82
C LYS A 625 -37.39 -8.09 6.61
N VAL A 626 -36.80 -7.68 5.48
CA VAL A 626 -37.49 -7.39 4.23
C VAL A 626 -37.09 -8.37 3.13
N ASP A 627 -36.74 -9.59 3.52
CA ASP A 627 -36.29 -10.69 2.67
C ASP A 627 -35.05 -10.35 1.81
N PHE A 628 -34.26 -9.36 2.22
CA PHE A 628 -32.95 -9.07 1.63
C PHE A 628 -31.83 -9.63 2.51
N THR A 629 -31.28 -10.78 2.11
CA THR A 629 -30.13 -11.39 2.77
C THR A 629 -28.86 -11.18 1.94
N LEU A 630 -27.83 -10.65 2.59
CA LEU A 630 -26.51 -10.56 1.97
C LEU A 630 -25.90 -11.97 1.91
N GLY A 631 -25.52 -12.40 0.71
CA GLY A 631 -24.70 -13.61 0.50
C GLY A 631 -23.25 -13.40 0.92
N SER A 632 -22.29 -14.07 0.28
CA SER A 632 -20.87 -13.80 0.48
C SER A 632 -20.48 -12.45 -0.15
N TYR A 633 -20.05 -11.49 0.67
CA TYR A 633 -19.71 -10.14 0.22
C TYR A 633 -18.35 -9.67 0.73
N ARG A 634 -17.77 -8.70 0.02
CA ARG A 634 -16.69 -7.84 0.51
C ARG A 634 -17.15 -6.38 0.53
N LEU A 635 -16.49 -5.58 1.36
CA LEU A 635 -16.73 -4.15 1.46
C LEU A 635 -15.70 -3.36 0.65
N ASP A 636 -16.14 -2.69 -0.41
CA ASP A 636 -15.30 -1.86 -1.26
C ASP A 636 -15.46 -0.38 -0.88
N ILE A 637 -14.35 0.36 -0.82
CA ILE A 637 -14.33 1.79 -0.46
C ILE A 637 -14.36 2.63 -1.74
N ILE A 638 -15.42 3.41 -1.93
CA ILE A 638 -15.44 4.50 -2.92
C ILE A 638 -14.58 5.63 -2.35
N GLU A 639 -13.33 5.75 -2.81
CA GLU A 639 -12.31 6.52 -2.08
C GLU A 639 -12.42 8.04 -2.19
N THR A 640 -12.81 8.55 -3.36
CA THR A 640 -12.75 9.98 -3.68
C THR A 640 -13.99 10.43 -4.47
N ASP A 641 -14.25 11.73 -4.53
CA ASP A 641 -15.36 12.26 -5.32
C ASP A 641 -15.32 11.84 -6.80
N PRO A 642 -14.17 11.83 -7.51
CA PRO A 642 -14.09 11.26 -8.85
C PRO A 642 -14.44 9.76 -8.93
N CYS A 643 -14.12 8.97 -7.89
CA CYS A 643 -14.56 7.57 -7.82
C CYS A 643 -16.08 7.48 -7.62
N PHE A 644 -16.64 8.37 -6.80
CA PHE A 644 -18.08 8.49 -6.60
C PHE A 644 -18.78 8.88 -7.91
N ASP A 645 -18.27 9.86 -8.66
CA ASP A 645 -18.82 10.25 -9.96
C ASP A 645 -18.85 9.06 -10.93
N LYS A 646 -17.73 8.32 -11.05
CA LYS A 646 -17.66 7.10 -11.88
C LYS A 646 -18.68 6.04 -11.45
N PHE A 647 -18.84 5.84 -10.15
CA PHE A 647 -19.81 4.90 -9.61
C PHE A 647 -21.25 5.32 -9.93
N MET A 648 -21.57 6.61 -9.79
CA MET A 648 -22.89 7.15 -10.10
C MET A 648 -23.21 7.00 -11.60
N PHE A 649 -22.27 7.32 -12.50
CA PHE A 649 -22.45 7.08 -13.94
C PHE A 649 -22.72 5.60 -14.23
N TRP A 650 -21.91 4.70 -13.65
CA TRP A 650 -22.14 3.25 -13.80
C TRP A 650 -23.52 2.82 -13.29
N ALA A 651 -23.99 3.34 -12.15
CA ALA A 651 -25.30 3.02 -11.60
C ALA A 651 -26.42 3.49 -12.54
N THR A 652 -26.31 4.71 -13.07
CA THR A 652 -27.26 5.27 -14.05
C THR A 652 -27.30 4.44 -15.32
N ASP A 653 -26.14 4.07 -15.89
CA ASP A 653 -26.04 3.25 -17.11
C ASP A 653 -26.70 1.86 -16.93
N ASN A 654 -26.77 1.36 -15.70
CA ASN A 654 -27.39 0.08 -15.35
C ASN A 654 -28.83 0.22 -14.83
N ASN A 655 -29.45 1.39 -14.92
CA ASN A 655 -30.79 1.69 -14.39
C ASN A 655 -30.95 1.39 -12.88
N LEU A 656 -29.88 1.60 -12.11
CA LEU A 656 -29.87 1.40 -10.67
C LEU A 656 -30.07 2.73 -9.94
N LYS A 657 -30.89 2.71 -8.89
CA LYS A 657 -31.05 3.85 -7.98
C LYS A 657 -30.10 3.73 -6.80
N VAL A 658 -29.34 4.78 -6.53
CA VAL A 658 -28.38 4.79 -5.43
C VAL A 658 -29.06 5.31 -4.17
N VAL A 659 -28.97 4.51 -3.09
CA VAL A 659 -29.50 4.89 -1.78
C VAL A 659 -28.40 4.78 -0.72
N VAL A 660 -28.20 5.84 0.04
CA VAL A 660 -27.18 5.92 1.09
C VAL A 660 -27.83 5.75 2.47
N ASP A 661 -27.25 4.90 3.31
CA ASP A 661 -27.71 4.56 4.66
C ASP A 661 -29.20 4.09 4.73
N PRO A 662 -29.65 3.14 3.88
CA PRO A 662 -31.05 2.79 3.76
C PRO A 662 -31.58 1.95 4.94
N PHE A 663 -32.78 2.29 5.40
CA PHE A 663 -33.55 1.54 6.38
C PHE A 663 -34.98 1.37 5.87
N PHE A 664 -35.49 0.14 5.94
CA PHE A 664 -36.80 -0.24 5.42
C PHE A 664 -37.79 -0.59 6.54
N ASP A 665 -39.08 -0.41 6.27
CA ASP A 665 -40.15 -1.00 7.08
C ASP A 665 -40.42 -2.46 6.68
N HIS A 666 -41.36 -3.10 7.38
CA HIS A 666 -41.81 -4.48 7.11
C HIS A 666 -42.42 -4.70 5.72
N LYS A 667 -42.67 -3.65 4.93
CA LYS A 667 -43.18 -3.72 3.56
C LYS A 667 -42.09 -3.41 2.52
N ALA A 668 -40.82 -3.43 2.92
CA ALA A 668 -39.68 -3.06 2.09
C ALA A 668 -39.74 -1.60 1.57
N SER A 669 -40.47 -0.72 2.24
CA SER A 669 -40.53 0.71 1.90
C SER A 669 -39.46 1.49 2.67
N LEU A 670 -38.76 2.39 1.99
CA LEU A 670 -37.68 3.19 2.58
C LEU A 670 -38.26 4.14 3.64
N VAL A 671 -37.87 3.96 4.90
CA VAL A 671 -38.28 4.83 6.01
C VAL A 671 -37.18 5.78 6.45
N ARG A 672 -35.92 5.46 6.16
CA ARG A 672 -34.76 6.32 6.46
C ARG A 672 -33.67 6.10 5.42
N GLY A 673 -32.97 7.16 5.03
CA GLY A 673 -31.85 7.09 4.10
C GLY A 673 -31.82 8.28 3.15
N SER A 674 -30.84 8.32 2.26
CA SER A 674 -30.70 9.37 1.25
C SER A 674 -30.76 8.79 -0.15
N ILE A 675 -31.73 9.21 -0.96
CA ILE A 675 -31.84 8.85 -2.37
C ILE A 675 -30.97 9.82 -3.16
N VAL A 676 -30.04 9.32 -3.97
CA VAL A 676 -29.16 10.16 -4.79
C VAL A 676 -29.68 10.18 -6.23
N GLU A 677 -29.91 11.38 -6.74
CA GLU A 677 -30.41 11.63 -8.10
C GLU A 677 -29.48 12.60 -8.84
N ASP A 678 -29.40 12.48 -10.17
CA ASP A 678 -28.62 13.41 -10.98
C ASP A 678 -29.36 14.76 -11.09
N LEU A 679 -28.68 15.82 -10.67
CA LEU A 679 -29.17 17.19 -10.77
C LEU A 679 -29.47 17.60 -12.22
N GLU A 680 -28.64 17.19 -13.19
CA GLU A 680 -28.81 17.57 -14.60
C GLU A 680 -30.01 16.88 -15.23
N GLU A 681 -30.26 15.63 -14.85
CA GLU A 681 -31.45 14.91 -15.30
C GLU A 681 -32.73 15.56 -14.78
N ILE A 682 -32.73 16.01 -13.51
CA ILE A 682 -33.86 16.73 -12.93
C ILE A 682 -34.09 18.08 -13.61
N LYS A 683 -33.02 18.84 -13.89
CA LYS A 683 -33.13 20.09 -14.67
C LYS A 683 -33.76 19.84 -16.03
N THR A 684 -33.29 18.83 -16.76
CA THR A 684 -33.82 18.47 -18.07
C THR A 684 -35.29 18.07 -18.00
N ARG A 685 -35.68 17.28 -17.00
CA ARG A 685 -37.10 16.91 -16.77
C ARG A 685 -37.94 18.12 -16.38
N SER A 686 -37.41 19.05 -15.59
CA SER A 686 -38.11 20.29 -15.21
C SER A 686 -38.31 21.20 -16.42
N GLU A 687 -37.29 21.38 -17.26
CA GLU A 687 -37.37 22.17 -18.48
C GLU A 687 -38.33 21.52 -19.49
N ALA A 688 -38.35 20.20 -19.60
CA ALA A 688 -39.33 19.46 -20.39
C ALA A 688 -40.77 19.61 -19.84
N ASN A 689 -40.94 19.58 -18.52
CA ASN A 689 -42.24 19.82 -17.87
C ASN A 689 -42.69 21.30 -17.98
N ASP A 690 -41.76 22.26 -17.96
CA ASP A 690 -42.06 23.67 -18.17
C ASP A 690 -42.46 23.92 -19.62
N LEU A 691 -41.78 23.28 -20.60
CA LEU A 691 -42.20 23.25 -22.00
C LEU A 691 -43.59 22.62 -22.17
N GLU A 692 -43.87 21.47 -21.53
CA GLU A 692 -45.21 20.87 -21.51
C GLU A 692 -46.24 21.78 -20.84
N SER A 693 -45.89 22.52 -19.78
CA SER A 693 -46.84 23.41 -19.07
C SER A 693 -47.17 24.69 -19.86
N VAL A 694 -46.19 25.20 -20.63
CA VAL A 694 -46.37 26.35 -21.54
C VAL A 694 -47.13 25.92 -22.80
N GLU A 695 -46.93 24.69 -23.28
CA GLU A 695 -47.74 24.10 -24.36
C GLU A 695 -49.13 23.63 -23.90
N LYS A 696 -49.33 23.34 -22.60
CA LYS A 696 -50.63 22.84 -22.11
C LYS A 696 -51.75 23.86 -22.21
N PHE A 697 -51.45 25.16 -22.08
CA PHE A 697 -52.45 26.23 -22.27
C PHE A 697 -51.81 27.44 -22.96
N SER A 698 -51.95 27.54 -24.27
CA SER A 698 -51.63 28.80 -24.95
C SER A 698 -52.82 29.75 -24.87
N LEU A 699 -52.62 30.93 -24.29
CA LEU A 699 -53.56 32.04 -24.38
C LEU A 699 -53.58 32.54 -25.83
N LEU A 700 -54.66 32.28 -26.55
CA LEU A 700 -54.80 32.67 -27.95
C LEU A 700 -55.08 34.17 -28.09
N PHE A 701 -55.94 34.72 -27.22
CA PHE A 701 -56.19 36.15 -27.11
C PHE A 701 -56.97 36.50 -25.83
N THR A 702 -56.95 37.78 -25.50
CA THR A 702 -57.73 38.41 -24.42
C THR A 702 -58.69 39.43 -25.02
N ILE A 703 -59.98 39.33 -24.70
CA ILE A 703 -60.98 40.35 -25.07
C ILE A 703 -61.30 41.19 -23.83
N ASP A 704 -61.13 42.49 -23.93
CA ASP A 704 -61.65 43.48 -22.99
C ASP A 704 -63.17 43.60 -23.17
N ASN A 705 -63.92 43.34 -22.11
CA ASN A 705 -65.36 43.58 -22.03
C ASN A 705 -65.60 44.91 -21.30
N ASP A 706 -66.69 45.59 -21.65
CA ASP A 706 -67.14 46.78 -20.91
C ASP A 706 -67.27 46.47 -19.40
N GLU A 707 -66.96 47.47 -18.57
CA GLU A 707 -66.84 47.39 -17.10
C GLU A 707 -65.52 46.78 -16.54
N GLY A 708 -64.47 46.65 -17.35
CA GLY A 708 -63.13 46.27 -16.89
C GLY A 708 -62.96 44.77 -16.63
N MET A 709 -63.71 43.95 -17.37
CA MET A 709 -63.65 42.49 -17.29
C MET A 709 -63.02 41.91 -18.55
N TYR A 710 -62.34 40.76 -18.45
CA TYR A 710 -61.67 40.11 -19.57
C TYR A 710 -62.25 38.72 -19.85
N THR A 711 -62.30 38.33 -21.13
CA THR A 711 -62.52 36.93 -21.53
C THR A 711 -61.26 36.41 -22.21
N HIS A 712 -60.73 35.30 -21.69
CA HIS A 712 -59.53 34.66 -22.21
C HIS A 712 -59.91 33.39 -22.97
N LEU A 713 -59.39 33.24 -24.18
CA LEU A 713 -59.48 31.99 -24.94
C LEU A 713 -58.15 31.25 -24.83
N PHE A 714 -58.17 30.03 -24.30
CA PHE A 714 -57.00 29.16 -24.20
C PHE A 714 -57.17 27.93 -25.10
N ARG A 715 -56.06 27.43 -25.64
CA ARG A 715 -56.01 26.12 -26.31
C ARG A 715 -55.29 25.11 -25.43
N ASP A 716 -55.95 24.01 -25.12
CA ASP A 716 -55.34 22.83 -24.52
C ASP A 716 -54.93 21.87 -25.64
N PHE A 717 -53.64 21.92 -26.00
CA PHE A 717 -53.10 21.07 -27.07
C PHE A 717 -52.97 19.60 -26.66
N VAL A 718 -52.95 19.31 -25.35
CA VAL A 718 -52.80 17.95 -24.83
C VAL A 718 -54.12 17.19 -24.89
N ASN A 719 -55.23 17.87 -24.58
CA ASN A 719 -56.57 17.28 -24.60
C ASN A 719 -57.38 17.61 -25.87
N ASP A 720 -56.79 18.37 -26.81
CA ASP A 720 -57.43 18.83 -28.05
C ASP A 720 -58.68 19.71 -27.84
N VAL A 721 -58.76 20.44 -26.71
CA VAL A 721 -59.95 21.23 -26.32
C VAL A 721 -59.67 22.73 -26.37
N THR A 722 -60.65 23.52 -26.78
CA THR A 722 -60.61 24.99 -26.72
C THR A 722 -61.37 25.47 -25.50
N LEU A 723 -60.72 26.26 -24.63
CA LEU A 723 -61.25 26.70 -23.34
C LEU A 723 -61.60 28.19 -23.38
N LEU A 724 -62.83 28.53 -23.01
CA LEU A 724 -63.28 29.91 -22.86
C LEU A 724 -63.40 30.26 -21.36
N LEU A 725 -62.51 31.09 -20.86
CA LEU A 725 -62.50 31.52 -19.46
C LEU A 725 -63.13 32.91 -19.34
N ASN A 726 -64.26 33.00 -18.61
CA ASN A 726 -64.89 34.26 -18.23
C ASN A 726 -65.10 34.29 -16.71
N ASP A 727 -64.59 35.33 -16.05
CA ASP A 727 -64.52 35.43 -14.59
C ASP A 727 -65.87 35.41 -13.86
N ARG A 728 -67.01 35.64 -14.53
CA ARG A 728 -68.36 35.46 -13.92
C ARG A 728 -69.44 35.08 -14.95
N CYS A 729 -69.61 33.79 -15.22
CA CYS A 729 -70.82 33.27 -15.84
C CYS A 729 -71.59 32.37 -14.86
N THR A 730 -72.62 32.92 -14.21
CA THR A 730 -73.31 32.24 -13.10
C THR A 730 -74.83 32.05 -13.28
N SER A 731 -75.41 32.44 -14.43
CA SER A 731 -76.85 32.27 -14.67
C SER A 731 -77.19 31.77 -16.09
N GLN A 732 -78.35 31.14 -16.24
CA GLN A 732 -78.92 30.69 -17.53
C GLN A 732 -79.33 31.86 -18.45
N ASP A 733 -79.35 33.10 -17.94
CA ASP A 733 -79.70 34.32 -18.69
C ASP A 733 -78.48 35.26 -18.88
N CYS A 734 -77.27 34.72 -18.78
CA CYS A 734 -76.05 35.51 -18.91
C CYS A 734 -75.88 36.01 -20.36
N ARG A 735 -75.69 37.32 -20.53
CA ARG A 735 -75.44 37.95 -21.85
C ARG A 735 -73.96 38.14 -22.17
N CYS A 736 -73.08 37.44 -21.47
CA CYS A 736 -71.66 37.53 -21.78
C CYS A 736 -71.38 36.97 -23.18
N ARG A 737 -70.29 37.42 -23.80
CA ARG A 737 -69.91 37.01 -25.15
C ARG A 737 -69.79 35.48 -25.29
N GLY A 738 -69.37 34.79 -24.22
CA GLY A 738 -69.33 33.33 -24.17
C GLY A 738 -70.71 32.64 -24.25
N CYS A 739 -71.75 33.20 -23.63
CA CYS A 739 -73.11 32.68 -23.74
C CYS A 739 -73.71 32.97 -25.12
N GLN A 740 -73.40 34.13 -25.72
CA GLN A 740 -73.82 34.46 -27.08
C GLN A 740 -73.18 33.51 -28.11
N MET A 741 -71.89 33.20 -27.95
CA MET A 741 -71.20 32.21 -28.79
C MET A 741 -71.82 30.81 -28.64
N TYR A 742 -72.23 30.43 -27.43
CA TYR A 742 -72.95 29.17 -27.19
C TYR A 742 -74.32 29.12 -27.88
N ASP A 743 -75.12 30.19 -27.79
CA ASP A 743 -76.43 30.26 -28.43
C ASP A 743 -76.34 30.16 -29.96
N GLU A 744 -75.36 30.84 -30.57
CA GLU A 744 -75.05 30.74 -32.01
C GLU A 744 -74.61 29.33 -32.42
N MET A 745 -73.78 28.67 -31.61
CA MET A 745 -73.34 27.29 -31.89
C MET A 745 -74.50 26.30 -31.77
N ILE A 746 -75.41 26.47 -30.79
CA ILE A 746 -76.63 25.66 -30.70
C ILE A 746 -77.48 25.82 -31.95
N LEU A 747 -77.61 27.06 -32.46
CA LEU A 747 -78.35 27.36 -33.69
C LEU A 747 -77.76 26.66 -34.91
N ARG A 748 -76.44 26.57 -35.01
CA ARG A 748 -75.74 25.95 -36.15
C ARG A 748 -75.69 24.43 -36.09
N ASP A 749 -75.20 23.90 -34.97
CA ASP A 749 -74.76 22.50 -34.88
C ASP A 749 -75.72 21.63 -34.06
N GLY A 750 -76.74 22.25 -33.43
CA GLY A 750 -77.72 21.58 -32.60
C GLY A 750 -77.18 21.28 -31.20
N ARG A 751 -78.02 21.53 -30.17
CA ARG A 751 -77.63 21.46 -28.75
C ARG A 751 -77.02 20.11 -28.32
N ASN A 752 -77.36 19.02 -28.99
CA ASN A 752 -76.90 17.68 -28.65
C ASN A 752 -75.47 17.38 -29.14
N ASN A 753 -74.91 18.23 -30.00
CA ASN A 753 -73.57 18.07 -30.59
C ASN A 753 -72.54 19.03 -29.95
N LEU A 754 -72.89 19.64 -28.82
CA LEU A 754 -72.04 20.56 -28.06
C LEU A 754 -71.88 20.02 -26.64
N ASP A 755 -70.67 19.57 -26.28
CA ASP A 755 -70.36 19.14 -24.92
C ASP A 755 -69.84 20.33 -24.11
N LEU A 756 -70.68 20.78 -23.16
CA LEU A 756 -70.40 21.90 -22.29
C LEU A 756 -70.24 21.45 -20.85
N ARG A 757 -69.05 21.66 -20.31
CA ARG A 757 -68.70 21.23 -18.95
C ARG A 757 -68.35 22.43 -18.09
N LYS A 758 -69.03 22.57 -16.96
CA LYS A 758 -68.63 23.53 -15.93
C LYS A 758 -67.43 22.95 -15.18
N SER A 759 -66.24 23.53 -15.37
CA SER A 759 -65.01 23.06 -14.71
C SER A 759 -64.96 23.51 -13.25
N ASN A 760 -65.39 24.75 -12.97
CA ASN A 760 -65.55 25.29 -11.62
C ASN A 760 -66.56 26.47 -11.64
N ASP A 761 -66.74 27.15 -10.51
CA ASP A 761 -67.73 28.24 -10.36
C ASP A 761 -67.55 29.45 -11.27
N LYS A 762 -66.41 29.56 -11.96
CA LYS A 762 -66.06 30.65 -12.87
C LYS A 762 -65.59 30.17 -14.24
N THR A 763 -65.78 28.89 -14.59
CA THR A 763 -65.21 28.33 -15.82
C THR A 763 -66.21 27.44 -16.55
N LEU A 764 -66.44 27.74 -17.83
CA LEU A 764 -67.22 26.95 -18.78
C LEU A 764 -66.30 26.42 -19.88
N VAL A 765 -66.33 25.11 -20.12
CA VAL A 765 -65.58 24.43 -21.17
C VAL A 765 -66.53 24.14 -22.32
N LEU A 766 -66.16 24.56 -23.52
CA LEU A 766 -66.86 24.27 -24.77
C LEU A 766 -66.01 23.28 -25.58
N ASN A 767 -66.42 22.01 -25.62
CA ASN A 767 -65.77 21.01 -26.46
C ASN A 767 -66.41 21.04 -27.86
N VAL A 768 -65.59 21.25 -28.89
CA VAL A 768 -66.05 21.44 -30.28
C VAL A 768 -65.78 20.21 -31.17
N SER A 769 -65.42 19.06 -30.61
CA SER A 769 -65.18 17.86 -31.43
C SER A 769 -65.77 16.59 -30.85
N ASP A 770 -66.77 16.05 -31.56
CA ASP A 770 -67.21 14.65 -31.49
C ASP A 770 -66.80 13.87 -32.76
N LEU A 771 -65.73 14.30 -33.45
CA LEU A 771 -65.15 13.56 -34.57
C LEU A 771 -63.83 12.94 -34.12
N GLU A 772 -63.83 11.61 -33.97
CA GLU A 772 -62.68 10.74 -33.64
C GLU A 772 -61.58 10.74 -34.72
N VAL A 773 -61.02 11.91 -35.05
CA VAL A 773 -59.87 12.02 -35.94
C VAL A 773 -58.82 12.88 -35.23
N ARG A 774 -57.60 12.34 -35.06
CA ARG A 774 -56.45 13.14 -34.63
C ARG A 774 -56.11 14.11 -35.76
N TRP A 775 -56.26 15.40 -35.50
CA TRP A 775 -55.96 16.46 -36.45
C TRP A 775 -54.44 16.62 -36.56
N THR A 776 -53.88 16.36 -37.73
CA THR A 776 -52.48 16.68 -38.03
C THR A 776 -52.33 18.17 -38.37
N GLN A 777 -51.13 18.73 -38.22
CA GLN A 777 -50.83 20.13 -38.56
C GLN A 777 -51.22 20.47 -40.01
N GLU A 778 -51.00 19.52 -40.93
CA GLU A 778 -51.32 19.65 -42.36
C GLU A 778 -52.84 19.61 -42.63
N GLU A 779 -53.64 18.96 -41.78
CA GLU A 779 -55.10 18.99 -41.87
C GLU A 779 -55.64 20.34 -41.38
N MET A 780 -55.12 20.88 -40.27
CA MET A 780 -55.48 22.21 -39.74
C MET A 780 -55.27 23.33 -40.75
N ASP A 781 -54.17 23.27 -41.50
CA ASP A 781 -53.87 24.26 -42.55
C ASP A 781 -54.81 24.14 -43.77
N ASN A 782 -55.43 22.97 -43.97
CA ASN A 782 -56.34 22.69 -45.09
C ASN A 782 -57.83 22.90 -44.76
N LEU A 783 -58.20 23.14 -43.51
CA LEU A 783 -59.60 23.14 -43.06
C LEU A 783 -60.41 24.38 -43.40
N ASN A 784 -59.81 25.39 -44.02
CA ASN A 784 -60.53 26.53 -44.58
C ASN A 784 -61.60 27.08 -43.61
N LEU A 785 -61.27 27.11 -42.30
CA LEU A 785 -62.10 27.73 -41.28
C LEU A 785 -62.21 29.20 -41.66
N ASP A 786 -63.42 29.63 -42.02
CA ASP A 786 -63.68 31.00 -42.43
C ASP A 786 -63.49 31.94 -41.23
N TRP A 787 -62.25 32.37 -41.03
CA TRP A 787 -61.87 33.31 -39.97
C TRP A 787 -62.62 34.63 -40.09
N ASN A 788 -63.09 35.02 -41.29
CA ASN A 788 -63.90 36.23 -41.46
C ASN A 788 -65.29 36.09 -40.83
N TYR A 789 -65.81 34.87 -40.65
CA TYR A 789 -67.04 34.62 -39.92
C TYR A 789 -66.82 34.74 -38.40
N TRP A 790 -65.72 34.18 -37.90
CA TRP A 790 -65.32 34.31 -36.49
C TRP A 790 -65.00 35.74 -36.10
N GLU A 791 -64.33 36.48 -36.98
CA GLU A 791 -64.00 37.90 -36.77
C GLU A 791 -65.27 38.76 -36.67
N LYS A 792 -66.34 38.43 -37.42
CA LYS A 792 -67.64 39.13 -37.29
C LYS A 792 -68.37 38.82 -35.99
N ILE A 793 -68.29 37.60 -35.46
CA ILE A 793 -68.90 37.23 -34.17
C ILE A 793 -68.11 37.80 -32.99
N VAL A 794 -66.78 37.93 -33.14
CA VAL A 794 -65.86 38.36 -32.08
C VAL A 794 -65.63 39.88 -32.05
N PHE A 795 -65.86 40.60 -33.16
CA PHE A 795 -65.57 42.04 -33.26
C PHE A 795 -66.77 42.94 -33.66
N GLN A 796 -68.00 42.43 -33.81
CA GLN A 796 -69.24 43.25 -33.84
C GLN A 796 -70.01 43.15 -32.53
#